data_AF-A0A9P9WQU9-F1
#
_entry.id   AF-A0A9P9WQU9-F1
#
_cell.length_a   1.000
_cell.length_b   1.000
_cell.length_c   1.000
_cell.angle_alpha   90.00
_cell.angle_beta   90.00
_cell.angle_gamma   90.00
#
_symmetry.space_group_name_H-M   'P 1'
#
loop_
_entity.id
_entity.type
_entity.pdbx_description
1 polymer ?
#
loop_
_entity_poly.entity_id
_entity_poly.type
_entity_poly.pdbx_seq_one_letter_code
_entity_poly.pdbx_strand_id
1 'polypeptide(L)'
;MRLSTSVAALLGFSAELASAVSTFSPARPPSLPLAVKSPYLNSWLSAGSDGGNGGYLAGEWATFWNQQITGWVGLIRVDGVAYTWMGAPKDWPQVVDQTEFSYTSTRSTFVSTVGGKVGLNVTFMSPVTPNDLRRQSLPFTYLDVAVQSIDGATHDVEVYADVSGEWASGDPTALINWDFGTSNGVAYHTFARQDQQEFAEVNQQASWGTWYWSSAEGDGVTYQSGIDVDVRNNFIQNGALANAKDSNFRAVNDNWPVFAFAKGFGSVGSSSVSTLYSLGLTQDNAISFLGEGSGMTTVPSLWKSYFSNGLDAMTFFYNDFGEASSLATELDNKVASDSLAAAGQNYLTITSLSVRQTFGALQFTGTDSAPLVFLKEISSNSDIQTVDVIYPAIPLILYSNPKLLAYLLDPLFQNQENGHYPNTNAIHDLGTFPIAKGYPDGSDEPMPLEECGNMIIMTLAYAQRASDTAYLATHYPILKQWAGYLVDEALIPANQLSTDDFAGTLANQTNLALKGIIGLRAMSEIAKLTGNADDEKTYGDTATSYIAQWQGLGINQDASPPHTTLSYGDGASHGLLYNLYANSLLGFGDFVPRAVYDMQSTFYPTVALEYGVPLDTRHTQTKSDWEMFAAAIASADTRDIFIQKLANWINVTPTNRPLTDLYDAASGDYPGLQFTARPVVGGHFALLALP
;
A
#
# COMPACT_ATOMS: atom_id res chain seq x y z
N MET A 1 -13.82 40.12 77.33
CA MET A 1 -14.89 39.48 76.51
C MET A 1 -14.78 40.02 75.09
N ARG A 2 -14.20 39.24 74.18
CA ARG A 2 -14.29 39.33 72.71
C ARG A 2 -13.53 38.12 72.17
N LEU A 3 -14.29 37.10 71.75
CA LEU A 3 -13.76 35.92 71.09
C LEU A 3 -13.39 36.28 69.64
N SER A 4 -12.19 35.89 69.23
CA SER A 4 -11.73 35.89 67.84
C SER A 4 -11.55 34.44 67.40
N THR A 5 -12.42 34.00 66.48
CA THR A 5 -12.41 32.68 65.84
C THR A 5 -11.47 32.72 64.64
N SER A 6 -10.45 31.85 64.64
CA SER A 6 -9.57 31.60 63.49
C SER A 6 -10.14 30.46 62.64
N VAL A 7 -10.36 30.73 61.35
CA VAL A 7 -10.73 29.72 60.34
C VAL A 7 -9.45 29.26 59.65
N ALA A 8 -9.15 27.96 59.71
CA ALA A 8 -8.06 27.33 58.95
C ALA A 8 -8.58 26.90 57.57
N ALA A 9 -7.91 27.34 56.51
CA ALA A 9 -8.17 26.89 55.15
C ALA A 9 -7.36 25.62 54.87
N LEU A 10 -8.05 24.51 54.54
CA LEU A 10 -7.44 23.32 53.94
C LEU A 10 -7.23 23.60 52.44
N LEU A 11 -5.97 23.57 51.99
CA LEU A 11 -5.61 23.46 50.58
C LEU A 11 -5.67 21.99 50.18
N GLY A 12 -6.67 21.62 49.39
CA GLY A 12 -6.74 20.32 48.71
C GLY A 12 -5.84 20.35 47.49
N PHE A 13 -4.83 19.48 47.46
CA PHE A 13 -4.13 19.12 46.23
C PHE A 13 -5.00 18.13 45.45
N SER A 14 -5.65 18.60 44.39
CA SER A 14 -6.18 17.75 43.33
C SER A 14 -5.01 17.30 42.47
N ALA A 15 -4.61 16.04 42.58
CA ALA A 15 -3.76 15.39 41.60
C ALA A 15 -4.63 15.12 40.37
N GLU A 16 -4.53 15.98 39.35
CA GLU A 16 -4.97 15.64 38.00
C GLU A 16 -4.07 14.52 37.50
N LEU A 17 -4.60 13.29 37.43
CA LEU A 17 -4.01 12.22 36.62
C LEU A 17 -4.12 12.67 35.17
N ALA A 18 -3.06 13.31 34.66
CA ALA A 18 -2.92 13.52 33.23
C ALA A 18 -2.86 12.14 32.57
N SER A 19 -3.89 11.77 31.79
CA SER A 19 -3.77 10.63 30.88
C SER A 19 -2.66 10.96 29.89
N ALA A 20 -1.57 10.20 29.91
CA ALA A 20 -0.49 10.41 28.96
C ALA A 20 -1.04 10.19 27.53
N VAL A 21 -0.86 11.20 26.66
CA VAL A 21 -1.22 11.09 25.24
C VAL A 21 -0.32 10.03 24.60
N SER A 22 -0.88 9.17 23.74
CA SER A 22 -0.11 8.12 23.07
C SER A 22 1.02 8.71 22.24
N THR A 23 2.21 8.12 22.30
CA THR A 23 3.35 8.50 21.45
C THR A 23 3.34 7.72 20.14
N PHE A 24 3.78 8.35 19.05
CA PHE A 24 3.80 7.74 17.71
C PHE A 24 5.23 7.70 17.17
N SER A 25 5.64 6.56 16.61
CA SER A 25 6.98 6.37 16.07
C SER A 25 6.97 5.57 14.76
N PRO A 26 7.68 6.00 13.71
CA PRO A 26 8.42 7.26 13.59
C PRO A 26 7.53 8.51 13.45
N ALA A 27 6.25 8.36 13.11
CA ALA A 27 5.26 9.44 13.02
C ALA A 27 3.84 8.92 13.28
N ARG A 28 2.83 9.81 13.32
CA ARG A 28 1.40 9.43 13.32
C ARG A 28 0.86 9.48 11.88
N PRO A 29 0.76 8.36 11.13
CA PRO A 29 0.27 8.37 9.75
C PRO A 29 -1.22 8.73 9.67
N PRO A 30 -1.74 9.09 8.46
CA PRO A 30 -3.16 9.37 8.27
C PRO A 30 -4.07 8.18 8.61
N SER A 31 -3.58 6.96 8.38
CA SER A 31 -4.23 5.71 8.76
C SER A 31 -3.18 4.63 8.99
N LEU A 32 -3.44 3.73 9.94
CA LEU A 32 -2.50 2.72 10.43
C LEU A 32 -2.83 1.38 9.76
N PRO A 33 -1.89 0.75 9.03
CA PRO A 33 -2.14 -0.54 8.40
C PRO A 33 -2.30 -1.65 9.45
N LEU A 34 -3.42 -2.36 9.43
CA LEU A 34 -3.68 -3.49 10.33
C LEU A 34 -3.53 -4.83 9.60
N ALA A 35 -4.16 -5.00 8.45
CA ALA A 35 -4.05 -6.22 7.64
C ALA A 35 -4.02 -5.85 6.15
N VAL A 36 -2.82 -5.53 5.64
CA VAL A 36 -2.60 -5.07 4.26
C VAL A 36 -1.68 -6.05 3.54
N LYS A 37 -2.23 -6.91 2.68
CA LYS A 37 -1.47 -8.01 2.04
C LYS A 37 -1.82 -8.26 0.57
N SER A 38 -3.03 -7.92 0.15
CA SER A 38 -3.52 -8.04 -1.23
C SER A 38 -4.68 -7.06 -1.44
N PRO A 39 -5.17 -6.85 -2.67
CA PRO A 39 -6.25 -5.89 -2.94
C PRO A 39 -7.51 -6.10 -2.07
N TYR A 40 -7.81 -7.36 -1.71
CA TYR A 40 -8.98 -7.73 -0.91
C TYR A 40 -8.70 -8.00 0.57
N LEU A 41 -7.45 -8.23 0.97
CA LEU A 41 -7.02 -8.25 2.38
C LEU A 41 -6.29 -6.94 2.70
N ASN A 42 -7.08 -5.91 3.02
CA ASN A 42 -6.62 -4.53 3.03
C ASN A 42 -7.39 -3.65 4.04
N SER A 43 -7.11 -3.85 5.33
CA SER A 43 -7.78 -3.24 6.48
C SER A 43 -6.88 -2.29 7.26
N TRP A 44 -7.43 -1.16 7.70
CA TRP A 44 -6.73 -0.02 8.29
C TRP A 44 -7.50 0.57 9.48
N LEU A 45 -6.79 1.38 10.27
CA LEU A 45 -7.36 2.18 11.36
C LEU A 45 -7.14 3.66 11.05
N SER A 46 -8.22 4.42 10.87
CA SER A 46 -8.13 5.87 10.64
C SER A 46 -7.46 6.58 11.82
N ALA A 47 -6.60 7.55 11.55
CA ALA A 47 -5.94 8.34 12.60
C ALA A 47 -5.90 9.84 12.34
N GLY A 48 -6.05 10.26 11.09
CA GLY A 48 -6.21 11.67 10.69
C GLY A 48 -7.17 12.44 11.56
N SER A 49 -6.89 13.73 11.76
CA SER A 49 -7.73 14.57 12.64
C SER A 49 -9.14 14.82 12.08
N ASP A 50 -9.34 14.64 10.76
CA ASP A 50 -10.66 14.73 10.14
C ASP A 50 -11.39 13.37 10.18
N GLY A 51 -11.77 12.91 11.37
CA GLY A 51 -12.67 11.77 11.53
C GLY A 51 -12.04 10.44 11.95
N GLY A 52 -10.73 10.39 12.21
CA GLY A 52 -10.12 9.32 13.00
C GLY A 52 -10.08 9.67 14.49
N ASN A 53 -9.92 8.66 15.35
CA ASN A 53 -9.83 8.82 16.80
C ASN A 53 -8.43 9.23 17.30
N GLY A 54 -7.51 9.54 16.38
CA GLY A 54 -6.13 9.90 16.68
C GLY A 54 -5.15 8.73 16.65
N GLY A 55 -5.55 7.53 16.19
CA GLY A 55 -4.68 6.36 16.10
C GLY A 55 -4.71 5.46 17.32
N TYR A 56 -5.84 5.44 18.03
CA TYR A 56 -6.11 4.54 19.15
C TYR A 56 -6.79 3.27 18.64
N LEU A 57 -6.24 2.10 18.97
CA LEU A 57 -6.76 0.82 18.49
C LEU A 57 -8.16 0.51 19.02
N ALA A 58 -8.46 0.93 20.25
CA ALA A 58 -9.77 0.84 20.87
C ALA A 58 -10.58 2.12 20.66
N GLY A 59 -11.91 1.96 20.49
CA GLY A 59 -12.84 3.09 20.36
C GLY A 59 -13.15 3.50 18.93
N GLU A 60 -12.54 2.87 17.93
CA GLU A 60 -12.89 3.02 16.51
C GLU A 60 -12.87 1.66 15.80
N TRP A 61 -13.68 1.52 14.74
CA TRP A 61 -13.69 0.33 13.89
C TRP A 61 -12.54 0.37 12.89
N ALA A 62 -11.87 -0.77 12.72
CA ALA A 62 -11.07 -0.98 11.52
C ALA A 62 -11.97 -0.91 10.28
N THR A 63 -11.42 -0.38 9.20
CA THR A 63 -12.12 -0.27 7.91
C THR A 63 -11.28 -0.83 6.78
N PHE A 64 -11.95 -1.42 5.79
CA PHE A 64 -11.37 -1.62 4.47
C PHE A 64 -10.88 -0.28 3.90
N TRP A 65 -9.94 -0.30 2.94
CA TRP A 65 -9.41 0.95 2.35
C TRP A 65 -10.50 1.87 1.77
N ASN A 66 -11.64 1.30 1.35
CA ASN A 66 -12.81 2.02 0.83
C ASN A 66 -13.85 2.38 1.93
N GLN A 67 -13.42 2.40 3.20
CA GLN A 67 -14.15 2.85 4.40
C GLN A 67 -15.30 1.97 4.90
N GLN A 68 -15.51 0.77 4.36
CA GLN A 68 -16.44 -0.21 4.95
C GLN A 68 -15.84 -0.79 6.21
N ILE A 69 -16.68 -1.04 7.21
CA ILE A 69 -16.26 -1.65 8.46
C ILE A 69 -15.76 -3.07 8.20
N THR A 70 -14.55 -3.36 8.66
CA THR A 70 -13.98 -4.69 8.75
C THR A 70 -13.96 -5.07 10.22
N GLY A 71 -15.15 -5.39 10.76
CA GLY A 71 -15.38 -5.54 12.19
C GLY A 71 -14.36 -6.47 12.84
N TRP A 72 -13.58 -5.92 13.75
CA TRP A 72 -12.51 -6.62 14.46
C TRP A 72 -12.52 -6.13 15.91
N VAL A 73 -12.73 -7.05 16.86
CA VAL A 73 -12.83 -6.71 18.28
C VAL A 73 -11.79 -7.46 19.08
N GLY A 74 -11.22 -6.74 20.05
CA GLY A 74 -10.32 -7.28 21.04
C GLY A 74 -10.78 -6.93 22.45
N LEU A 75 -10.94 -7.95 23.30
CA LEU A 75 -11.24 -7.78 24.73
C LEU A 75 -10.17 -8.46 25.59
N ILE A 76 -9.93 -7.93 26.78
CA ILE A 76 -9.03 -8.52 27.78
C ILE A 76 -9.71 -8.49 29.14
N ARG A 77 -9.55 -9.54 29.93
CA ARG A 77 -10.03 -9.62 31.31
C ARG A 77 -8.83 -9.75 32.24
N VAL A 78 -8.77 -8.90 33.27
CA VAL A 78 -7.70 -8.86 34.28
C VAL A 78 -8.33 -8.88 35.66
N ASP A 79 -8.01 -9.89 36.46
CA ASP A 79 -8.58 -10.12 37.79
C ASP A 79 -10.13 -10.05 37.79
N GLY A 80 -10.74 -10.62 36.75
CA GLY A 80 -12.18 -10.65 36.59
C GLY A 80 -12.82 -9.40 35.95
N VAL A 81 -12.07 -8.33 35.69
CA VAL A 81 -12.56 -7.07 35.08
C VAL A 81 -12.23 -7.03 33.58
N ALA A 82 -13.23 -6.83 32.73
CA ALA A 82 -13.05 -6.75 31.28
C ALA A 82 -12.71 -5.33 30.80
N TYR A 83 -11.94 -5.25 29.71
CA TYR A 83 -11.51 -4.04 29.01
C TYR A 83 -11.55 -4.26 27.49
N THR A 84 -11.77 -3.19 26.74
CA THR A 84 -11.71 -3.19 25.26
C THR A 84 -10.34 -2.70 24.79
N TRP A 85 -9.62 -3.51 24.02
CA TRP A 85 -8.31 -3.13 23.46
C TRP A 85 -8.28 -2.94 21.94
N MET A 86 -9.35 -3.34 21.23
CA MET A 86 -9.49 -3.08 19.80
C MET A 86 -10.97 -3.02 19.39
N GLY A 87 -11.27 -2.14 18.44
CA GLY A 87 -12.61 -1.98 17.87
C GLY A 87 -13.50 -1.04 18.66
N ALA A 88 -14.73 -0.85 18.17
CA ALA A 88 -15.74 0.02 18.79
C ALA A 88 -17.09 -0.70 19.02
N PRO A 89 -17.10 -1.85 19.72
CA PRO A 89 -18.35 -2.56 19.96
C PRO A 89 -19.31 -1.70 20.83
N LYS A 90 -20.64 -1.86 20.66
CA LYS A 90 -21.70 -1.03 21.28
C LYS A 90 -22.13 -1.46 22.71
N ASP A 91 -21.99 -0.59 23.72
CA ASP A 91 -22.30 -0.84 25.16
C ASP A 91 -21.26 -1.70 25.97
N TRP A 92 -19.95 -1.48 25.76
CA TRP A 92 -18.86 -2.41 26.17
C TRP A 92 -17.98 -1.92 27.34
N PRO A 93 -17.13 -2.81 27.91
CA PRO A 93 -16.25 -2.45 29.02
C PRO A 93 -15.30 -1.30 28.67
N GLN A 94 -14.80 -0.66 29.72
CA GLN A 94 -13.84 0.45 29.62
C GLN A 94 -12.68 0.13 28.64
N VAL A 95 -12.24 1.14 27.89
CA VAL A 95 -11.10 0.99 26.98
C VAL A 95 -9.78 0.91 27.76
N VAL A 96 -8.78 0.24 27.18
CA VAL A 96 -7.40 0.25 27.70
C VAL A 96 -6.72 1.60 27.51
N ASP A 97 -5.68 1.86 28.30
CA ASP A 97 -4.88 3.09 28.18
C ASP A 97 -3.73 2.85 27.18
N GLN A 98 -3.92 3.20 25.91
CA GLN A 98 -2.86 3.12 24.89
C GLN A 98 -1.78 4.17 25.14
N THR A 99 -0.54 3.72 25.30
CA THR A 99 0.62 4.57 25.60
C THR A 99 1.50 4.80 24.38
N GLU A 100 1.55 3.86 23.43
CA GLU A 100 2.43 3.94 22.27
C GLU A 100 1.81 3.28 21.03
N PHE A 101 2.08 3.87 19.88
CA PHE A 101 2.02 3.22 18.58
C PHE A 101 3.37 3.31 17.88
N SER A 102 3.83 2.22 17.28
CA SER A 102 4.97 2.22 16.37
C SER A 102 4.73 1.39 15.12
N TYR A 103 5.42 1.74 14.03
CA TYR A 103 5.37 0.96 12.79
C TYR A 103 6.74 0.76 12.15
N THR A 104 6.85 -0.34 11.42
CA THR A 104 7.93 -0.64 10.48
C THR A 104 7.33 -0.87 9.09
N SER A 105 8.18 -1.25 8.13
CA SER A 105 7.75 -1.65 6.79
C SER A 105 6.71 -2.77 6.78
N THR A 106 6.75 -3.68 7.77
CA THR A 106 5.88 -4.86 7.82
C THR A 106 4.99 -4.95 9.07
N ARG A 107 5.22 -4.11 10.10
CA ARG A 107 4.52 -4.20 11.39
C ARG A 107 3.85 -2.92 11.84
N SER A 108 2.78 -3.09 12.61
CA SER A 108 2.10 -2.04 13.37
C SER A 108 1.93 -2.55 14.78
N THR A 109 2.49 -1.84 15.76
CA THR A 109 2.54 -2.28 17.16
C THR A 109 1.90 -1.24 18.06
N PHE A 110 0.96 -1.69 18.90
CA PHE A 110 0.27 -0.86 19.89
C PHE A 110 0.64 -1.34 21.29
N VAL A 111 1.07 -0.43 22.15
CA VAL A 111 1.35 -0.71 23.56
C VAL A 111 0.32 0.00 24.42
N SER A 112 -0.29 -0.74 25.34
CA SER A 112 -1.30 -0.25 26.26
C SER A 112 -1.06 -0.75 27.68
N THR A 113 -1.66 -0.07 28.65
CA THR A 113 -1.78 -0.56 30.02
C THR A 113 -3.24 -0.88 30.34
N VAL A 114 -3.45 -1.95 31.12
CA VAL A 114 -4.78 -2.46 31.46
C VAL A 114 -4.96 -2.34 32.97
N GLY A 115 -5.78 -1.37 33.38
CA GLY A 115 -6.06 -1.07 34.79
C GLY A 115 -4.80 -0.75 35.62
N GLY A 116 -3.71 -0.29 34.99
CA GLY A 116 -2.42 -0.04 35.63
C GLY A 116 -1.67 -1.29 36.12
N LYS A 117 -2.12 -2.49 35.76
CA LYS A 117 -1.61 -3.78 36.28
C LYS A 117 -0.87 -4.62 35.25
N VAL A 118 -1.43 -4.69 34.05
CA VAL A 118 -0.94 -5.52 32.94
C VAL A 118 -0.56 -4.63 31.77
N GLY A 119 0.64 -4.85 31.21
CA GLY A 119 1.04 -4.30 29.92
C GLY A 119 0.52 -5.20 28.80
N LEU A 120 -0.01 -4.58 27.76
CA LEU A 120 -0.54 -5.23 26.57
C LEU A 120 0.22 -4.73 25.35
N ASN A 121 0.81 -5.64 24.58
CA ASN A 121 1.49 -5.36 23.32
C ASN A 121 0.78 -6.11 22.19
N VAL A 122 0.21 -5.36 21.24
CA VAL A 122 -0.55 -5.88 20.10
C VAL A 122 0.22 -5.59 18.83
N THR A 123 0.70 -6.62 18.14
CA THR A 123 1.48 -6.48 16.90
C THR A 123 0.75 -7.10 15.73
N PHE A 124 0.40 -6.26 14.77
CA PHE A 124 -0.07 -6.67 13.45
C PHE A 124 1.13 -6.81 12.52
N MET A 125 1.19 -7.92 11.76
CA MET A 125 2.25 -8.16 10.80
C MET A 125 1.68 -8.60 9.46
N SER A 126 2.00 -7.85 8.40
CA SER A 126 1.78 -8.27 7.01
C SER A 126 3.12 -8.61 6.38
N PRO A 127 3.47 -9.91 6.24
CA PRO A 127 4.74 -10.31 5.66
C PRO A 127 4.87 -9.85 4.21
N VAL A 128 6.06 -9.34 3.86
CA VAL A 128 6.46 -9.02 2.48
C VAL A 128 7.77 -9.75 2.21
N THR A 129 7.73 -10.73 1.30
CA THR A 129 8.82 -11.66 1.00
C THR A 129 9.10 -11.71 -0.50
N PRO A 130 9.61 -10.62 -1.10
CA PRO A 130 9.70 -10.44 -2.55
C PRO A 130 10.59 -11.48 -3.26
N ASN A 131 11.47 -12.15 -2.52
CA ASN A 131 12.37 -13.21 -3.01
C ASN A 131 11.85 -14.64 -2.74
N ASP A 132 10.70 -14.79 -2.09
CA ASP A 132 10.04 -16.08 -1.82
C ASP A 132 8.59 -16.00 -2.29
N LEU A 133 8.35 -16.41 -3.54
CA LEU A 133 7.02 -16.37 -4.15
C LEU A 133 6.01 -17.31 -3.47
N ARG A 134 6.48 -18.37 -2.80
CA ARG A 134 5.59 -19.27 -2.05
C ARG A 134 4.98 -18.54 -0.86
N ARG A 135 5.79 -17.81 -0.10
CA ARG A 135 5.30 -16.99 1.04
C ARG A 135 4.60 -15.72 0.58
N GLN A 136 5.13 -15.06 -0.44
CA GLN A 136 4.58 -13.79 -0.93
C GLN A 136 3.17 -13.98 -1.52
N SER A 137 2.91 -15.12 -2.17
CA SER A 137 1.60 -15.41 -2.75
C SER A 137 0.50 -15.74 -1.74
N LEU A 138 0.83 -15.95 -0.45
CA LEU A 138 -0.16 -16.21 0.59
C LEU A 138 -0.87 -14.91 1.01
N PRO A 139 -2.20 -14.79 0.82
CA PRO A 139 -2.98 -13.62 1.23
C PRO A 139 -3.39 -13.72 2.70
N PHE A 140 -2.39 -13.75 3.59
CA PHE A 140 -2.57 -13.87 5.04
C PHE A 140 -1.74 -12.84 5.82
N THR A 141 -2.21 -12.52 7.03
CA THR A 141 -1.56 -11.61 7.99
C THR A 141 -1.63 -12.20 9.40
N TYR A 142 -0.77 -11.71 10.30
CA TYR A 142 -0.73 -12.15 11.70
C TYR A 142 -1.16 -11.02 12.65
N LEU A 143 -1.70 -11.45 13.79
CA LEU A 143 -1.93 -10.63 14.97
C LEU A 143 -1.34 -11.37 16.18
N ASP A 144 -0.27 -10.85 16.77
CA ASP A 144 0.29 -11.34 18.04
C ASP A 144 -0.16 -10.43 19.19
N VAL A 145 -0.70 -11.04 20.24
CA VAL A 145 -1.19 -10.33 21.43
C VAL A 145 -0.43 -10.83 22.65
N ALA A 146 0.47 -10.00 23.15
CA ALA A 146 1.34 -10.30 24.28
C ALA A 146 0.94 -9.52 25.54
N VAL A 147 0.99 -10.17 26.68
CA VAL A 147 0.66 -9.61 28.00
C VAL A 147 1.74 -9.92 29.03
N GLN A 148 1.98 -8.98 29.94
CA GLN A 148 2.85 -9.17 31.10
C GLN A 148 2.40 -8.30 32.28
N SER A 149 2.66 -8.72 33.51
CA SER A 149 2.49 -7.86 34.68
C SER A 149 3.50 -6.70 34.65
N ILE A 150 3.02 -5.50 34.99
CA ILE A 150 3.83 -4.28 35.07
C ILE A 150 3.85 -3.66 36.48
N ASP A 151 3.06 -4.17 37.41
CA ASP A 151 3.00 -3.70 38.80
C ASP A 151 3.80 -4.58 39.78
N GLY A 152 4.34 -5.71 39.30
CA GLY A 152 5.12 -6.67 40.08
C GLY A 152 4.29 -7.74 40.79
N ALA A 153 2.96 -7.71 40.70
CA ALA A 153 2.08 -8.78 41.16
C ALA A 153 1.80 -9.81 40.05
N THR A 154 1.18 -10.92 40.40
CA THR A 154 0.62 -11.88 39.43
C THR A 154 -0.87 -11.60 39.23
N HIS A 155 -1.33 -11.61 37.98
CA HIS A 155 -2.73 -11.36 37.64
C HIS A 155 -3.34 -12.52 36.90
N ASP A 156 -4.63 -12.76 37.13
CA ASP A 156 -5.41 -13.69 36.30
C ASP A 156 -5.81 -12.97 35.01
N VAL A 157 -5.38 -13.50 33.85
CA VAL A 157 -5.54 -12.83 32.55
C VAL A 157 -6.13 -13.74 31.49
N GLU A 158 -7.16 -13.25 30.80
CA GLU A 158 -7.73 -13.84 29.60
C GLU A 158 -7.83 -12.81 28.47
N VAL A 159 -7.55 -13.23 27.24
CA VAL A 159 -7.63 -12.40 26.02
C VAL A 159 -8.65 -12.98 25.06
N TYR A 160 -9.37 -12.12 24.36
CA TYR A 160 -10.39 -12.45 23.36
C TYR A 160 -10.16 -11.64 22.10
N ALA A 161 -10.37 -12.27 20.94
CA ALA A 161 -10.45 -11.58 19.66
C ALA A 161 -11.50 -12.23 18.73
N ASP A 162 -12.26 -11.40 18.02
CA ASP A 162 -13.18 -11.82 16.95
C ASP A 162 -13.05 -10.99 15.68
N VAL A 163 -13.41 -11.60 14.55
CA VAL A 163 -13.74 -10.89 13.32
C VAL A 163 -15.21 -11.10 12.98
N SER A 164 -15.86 -10.09 12.39
CA SER A 164 -17.27 -10.14 12.00
C SER A 164 -17.46 -10.70 10.58
N GLY A 165 -18.72 -10.98 10.22
CA GLY A 165 -19.12 -11.31 8.85
C GLY A 165 -18.85 -10.21 7.82
N GLU A 166 -18.55 -8.98 8.24
CA GLU A 166 -18.31 -7.83 7.35
C GLU A 166 -17.03 -7.98 6.50
N TRP A 167 -16.12 -8.85 6.92
CA TRP A 167 -14.97 -9.25 6.11
C TRP A 167 -15.37 -10.06 4.88
N ALA A 168 -16.49 -10.79 4.94
CA ALA A 168 -16.89 -11.77 3.92
C ALA A 168 -17.44 -11.14 2.63
N SER A 169 -17.92 -9.90 2.69
CA SER A 169 -18.65 -9.27 1.58
C SER A 169 -18.75 -7.76 1.76
N GLY A 170 -18.58 -7.01 0.68
CA GLY A 170 -18.93 -5.60 0.64
C GLY A 170 -20.43 -5.32 0.46
N ASP A 171 -21.25 -6.37 0.24
CA ASP A 171 -22.71 -6.30 0.35
C ASP A 171 -23.14 -6.71 1.76
N PRO A 172 -23.65 -5.78 2.59
CA PRO A 172 -24.07 -6.08 3.96
C PRO A 172 -25.31 -6.98 4.05
N THR A 173 -26.04 -7.17 2.94
CA THR A 173 -27.22 -8.04 2.88
C THR A 173 -26.93 -9.45 2.40
N ALA A 174 -25.69 -9.72 1.96
CA ALA A 174 -25.29 -11.04 1.48
C ALA A 174 -25.34 -12.08 2.60
N LEU A 175 -25.97 -13.22 2.31
CA LEU A 175 -25.96 -14.38 3.19
C LEU A 175 -24.56 -15.00 3.22
N ILE A 176 -24.06 -15.28 4.43
CA ILE A 176 -22.78 -15.95 4.62
C ILE A 176 -22.98 -17.29 5.33
N ASN A 177 -22.09 -18.23 5.09
CA ASN A 177 -21.97 -19.47 5.84
C ASN A 177 -20.60 -19.53 6.50
N TRP A 178 -20.49 -20.34 7.55
CA TRP A 178 -19.26 -20.48 8.31
C TRP A 178 -19.11 -21.87 8.92
N ASP A 179 -17.88 -22.19 9.29
CA ASP A 179 -17.54 -23.43 9.99
C ASP A 179 -16.41 -23.19 11.00
N PHE A 180 -16.16 -24.18 11.85
CA PHE A 180 -15.04 -24.26 12.77
C PHE A 180 -14.38 -25.64 12.63
N GLY A 181 -13.05 -25.66 12.63
CA GLY A 181 -12.29 -26.91 12.60
C GLY A 181 -10.92 -26.77 13.26
N THR A 182 -10.19 -27.88 13.30
CA THR A 182 -8.78 -27.88 13.67
C THR A 182 -7.94 -28.66 12.66
N SER A 183 -6.66 -28.29 12.54
CA SER A 183 -5.70 -28.92 11.64
C SER A 183 -4.27 -28.63 12.12
N ASN A 184 -3.45 -29.67 12.28
CA ASN A 184 -2.03 -29.60 12.66
C ASN A 184 -1.68 -28.56 13.75
N GLY A 185 -2.35 -28.61 14.92
CA GLY A 185 -2.05 -27.66 16.01
C GLY A 185 -2.79 -26.33 15.93
N VAL A 186 -3.65 -26.12 14.93
CA VAL A 186 -4.31 -24.84 14.65
C VAL A 186 -5.81 -25.01 14.67
N ALA A 187 -6.51 -24.20 15.46
CA ALA A 187 -7.95 -24.04 15.42
C ALA A 187 -8.31 -22.89 14.48
N TYR A 188 -9.38 -23.05 13.69
CA TYR A 188 -9.78 -22.03 12.72
C TYR A 188 -11.29 -21.94 12.56
N HIS A 189 -11.76 -20.72 12.33
CA HIS A 189 -13.07 -20.46 11.74
C HIS A 189 -12.90 -20.23 10.24
N THR A 190 -13.83 -20.77 9.44
CA THR A 190 -14.01 -20.36 8.04
C THR A 190 -15.30 -19.59 7.90
N PHE A 191 -15.32 -18.62 7.00
CA PHE A 191 -16.55 -17.93 6.64
C PHE A 191 -16.47 -17.39 5.20
N ALA A 192 -17.61 -17.38 4.52
CA ALA A 192 -17.69 -17.03 3.11
C ALA A 192 -19.12 -16.63 2.74
N ARG A 193 -19.30 -15.90 1.63
CA ARG A 193 -20.63 -15.75 1.01
C ARG A 193 -21.19 -17.12 0.60
N GLN A 194 -22.49 -17.33 0.80
CA GLN A 194 -23.16 -18.52 0.28
C GLN A 194 -23.27 -18.48 -1.26
N ASP A 195 -23.64 -17.32 -1.79
CA ASP A 195 -23.63 -17.05 -3.23
C ASP A 195 -22.28 -16.45 -3.62
N GLN A 196 -21.39 -17.31 -4.10
CA GLN A 196 -20.04 -16.98 -4.54
C GLN A 196 -20.07 -16.49 -5.99
N GLN A 197 -19.52 -15.31 -6.24
CA GLN A 197 -19.44 -14.72 -7.58
C GLN A 197 -17.98 -14.48 -7.93
N GLU A 198 -17.37 -15.45 -8.63
CA GLU A 198 -15.97 -15.33 -9.07
C GLU A 198 -15.79 -14.11 -9.98
N PHE A 199 -14.68 -13.42 -9.79
CA PHE A 199 -14.30 -12.20 -10.53
C PHE A 199 -15.25 -11.01 -10.37
N ALA A 200 -16.06 -10.98 -9.32
CA ALA A 200 -16.94 -9.87 -8.99
C ALA A 200 -16.57 -9.23 -7.64
N GLU A 201 -16.75 -7.92 -7.54
CA GLU A 201 -16.61 -7.17 -6.30
C GLU A 201 -17.86 -6.34 -6.03
N VAL A 202 -18.20 -6.17 -4.75
CA VAL A 202 -19.21 -5.19 -4.31
C VAL A 202 -18.52 -4.23 -3.36
N ASN A 203 -18.65 -2.94 -3.64
CA ASN A 203 -17.92 -1.90 -2.95
C ASN A 203 -16.42 -2.26 -2.79
N GLN A 204 -15.76 -2.70 -3.86
CA GLN A 204 -14.32 -3.00 -3.85
C GLN A 204 -13.87 -4.20 -2.99
N GLN A 205 -14.78 -4.93 -2.34
CA GLN A 205 -14.49 -6.20 -1.66
C GLN A 205 -14.91 -7.38 -2.55
N ALA A 206 -14.11 -8.44 -2.55
CA ALA A 206 -14.39 -9.64 -3.32
C ALA A 206 -15.76 -10.26 -2.98
N SER A 207 -16.44 -10.76 -4.00
CA SER A 207 -17.69 -11.52 -3.88
C SER A 207 -17.47 -13.04 -3.87
N TRP A 208 -16.21 -13.49 -3.77
CA TRP A 208 -15.85 -14.90 -3.69
C TRP A 208 -14.57 -15.12 -2.89
N GLY A 209 -14.35 -16.36 -2.47
CA GLY A 209 -13.25 -16.80 -1.63
C GLY A 209 -13.73 -17.27 -0.26
N THR A 210 -12.82 -17.93 0.45
CA THR A 210 -13.03 -18.39 1.84
C THR A 210 -12.07 -17.66 2.76
N TRP A 211 -12.62 -17.01 3.78
CA TRP A 211 -11.83 -16.43 4.84
C TRP A 211 -11.46 -17.48 5.87
N TYR A 212 -10.26 -17.35 6.43
CA TYR A 212 -9.77 -18.12 7.57
C TYR A 212 -9.38 -17.16 8.67
N TRP A 213 -9.92 -17.38 9.87
CA TRP A 213 -9.50 -16.75 11.11
C TRP A 213 -9.03 -17.84 12.06
N SER A 214 -7.76 -17.83 12.46
CA SER A 214 -7.16 -18.96 13.17
C SER A 214 -6.32 -18.56 14.38
N SER A 215 -6.15 -19.51 15.29
CA SER A 215 -5.37 -19.43 16.52
C SER A 215 -4.80 -20.83 16.84
N ALA A 216 -3.86 -20.92 17.76
CA ALA A 216 -3.38 -22.22 18.25
C ALA A 216 -4.55 -23.03 18.83
N GLU A 217 -4.56 -24.34 18.62
CA GLU A 217 -5.41 -25.25 19.40
C GLU A 217 -4.75 -25.58 20.75
N GLY A 218 -5.53 -26.02 21.73
CA GLY A 218 -5.01 -26.56 22.98
C GLY A 218 -5.50 -25.85 24.25
N ASP A 219 -4.80 -26.10 25.35
CA ASP A 219 -5.25 -25.73 26.69
C ASP A 219 -5.46 -24.21 26.84
N GLY A 220 -6.60 -23.87 27.44
CA GLY A 220 -7.00 -22.48 27.67
C GLY A 220 -7.51 -21.75 26.43
N VAL A 221 -7.54 -22.38 25.25
CA VAL A 221 -8.18 -21.81 24.06
C VAL A 221 -9.63 -22.27 24.00
N THR A 222 -10.54 -21.32 23.86
CA THR A 222 -11.97 -21.56 23.64
C THR A 222 -12.43 -20.79 22.41
N TYR A 223 -13.48 -21.28 21.76
CA TYR A 223 -14.00 -20.69 20.52
C TYR A 223 -15.50 -20.53 20.55
N GLN A 224 -16.02 -19.58 19.78
CA GLN A 224 -17.46 -19.49 19.54
C GLN A 224 -17.76 -18.71 18.25
N SER A 225 -18.75 -19.18 17.49
CA SER A 225 -19.41 -18.35 16.47
C SER A 225 -20.84 -18.03 16.89
N GLY A 226 -21.38 -16.88 16.46
CA GLY A 226 -22.74 -16.47 16.81
C GLY A 226 -22.99 -14.97 16.70
N ILE A 227 -24.05 -14.49 17.34
CA ILE A 227 -24.40 -13.06 17.42
C ILE A 227 -23.32 -12.31 18.21
N ASP A 228 -22.82 -11.20 17.67
CA ASP A 228 -21.74 -10.41 18.27
C ASP A 228 -21.94 -10.08 19.76
N VAL A 229 -23.12 -9.57 20.13
CA VAL A 229 -23.43 -9.21 21.52
C VAL A 229 -23.43 -10.41 22.46
N ASP A 230 -23.87 -11.58 22.01
CA ASP A 230 -23.95 -12.78 22.85
C ASP A 230 -22.58 -13.41 23.05
N VAL A 231 -21.83 -13.57 21.95
CA VAL A 231 -20.51 -14.21 21.95
C VAL A 231 -19.53 -13.42 22.82
N ARG A 232 -19.46 -12.12 22.61
CA ARG A 232 -18.55 -11.28 23.35
C ARG A 232 -19.00 -11.08 24.83
N ASN A 233 -20.31 -11.10 25.13
CA ASN A 233 -20.80 -11.10 26.53
C ASN A 233 -20.44 -12.38 27.28
N ASN A 234 -20.44 -13.53 26.61
CA ASN A 234 -19.97 -14.79 27.21
C ASN A 234 -18.53 -14.64 27.71
N PHE A 235 -17.65 -14.03 26.92
CA PHE A 235 -16.28 -13.75 27.36
C PHE A 235 -16.24 -12.76 28.53
N ILE A 236 -16.96 -11.64 28.46
CA ILE A 236 -16.98 -10.64 29.55
C ILE A 236 -17.36 -11.27 30.90
N GLN A 237 -18.36 -12.15 30.90
CA GLN A 237 -18.86 -12.76 32.13
C GLN A 237 -17.96 -13.90 32.63
N ASN A 238 -17.44 -14.72 31.70
CA ASN A 238 -16.84 -16.01 32.04
C ASN A 238 -15.33 -16.10 31.81
N GLY A 239 -14.70 -15.14 31.12
CA GLY A 239 -13.29 -15.20 30.71
C GLY A 239 -13.01 -16.23 29.62
N ALA A 240 -14.05 -16.92 29.14
CA ALA A 240 -13.98 -18.02 28.19
C ALA A 240 -15.24 -18.08 27.32
N LEU A 241 -15.15 -18.82 26.22
CA LEU A 241 -16.23 -19.04 25.27
C LEU A 241 -16.87 -20.42 25.42
N ALA A 242 -18.04 -20.61 24.83
CA ALA A 242 -18.85 -21.81 25.02
C ALA A 242 -18.35 -23.05 24.25
N ASN A 243 -17.29 -22.94 23.44
CA ASN A 243 -16.86 -23.98 22.50
C ASN A 243 -18.00 -24.41 21.56
N ALA A 244 -18.72 -23.42 21.06
CA ALA A 244 -19.95 -23.60 20.30
C ALA A 244 -19.81 -23.09 18.87
N LYS A 245 -20.34 -23.87 17.93
CA LYS A 245 -20.50 -23.46 16.54
C LYS A 245 -21.96 -23.15 16.30
N ASP A 246 -22.27 -21.89 16.03
CA ASP A 246 -23.59 -21.51 15.54
C ASP A 246 -23.80 -22.07 14.12
N SER A 247 -24.97 -22.66 13.86
CA SER A 247 -25.35 -23.20 12.54
C SER A 247 -26.45 -22.40 11.86
N ASN A 248 -26.93 -21.32 12.48
CA ASN A 248 -27.96 -20.44 11.93
C ASN A 248 -27.32 -19.35 11.06
N PHE A 249 -26.96 -19.72 9.83
CA PHE A 249 -26.41 -18.82 8.83
C PHE A 249 -27.34 -17.64 8.53
N ARG A 250 -26.76 -16.45 8.34
CA ARG A 250 -27.50 -15.19 8.17
C ARG A 250 -26.71 -14.17 7.33
N ALA A 251 -27.34 -13.03 7.06
CA ALA A 251 -26.71 -11.93 6.35
C ALA A 251 -25.63 -11.25 7.19
N VAL A 252 -24.67 -10.59 6.53
CA VAL A 252 -23.58 -9.84 7.17
C VAL A 252 -24.09 -8.85 8.23
N ASN A 253 -25.19 -8.15 7.95
CA ASN A 253 -25.79 -7.15 8.85
C ASN A 253 -26.92 -7.67 9.76
N ASP A 254 -27.23 -8.96 9.73
CA ASP A 254 -28.25 -9.55 10.60
C ASP A 254 -27.59 -10.06 11.87
N ASN A 255 -27.75 -9.32 12.98
CA ASN A 255 -27.15 -9.63 14.28
C ASN A 255 -25.65 -9.99 14.17
N TRP A 256 -24.92 -9.20 13.36
CA TRP A 256 -23.49 -9.31 13.02
C TRP A 256 -22.84 -10.63 13.46
N PRO A 257 -22.86 -11.68 12.63
CA PRO A 257 -22.21 -12.93 13.00
C PRO A 257 -20.71 -12.70 13.23
N VAL A 258 -20.17 -13.19 14.34
CA VAL A 258 -18.74 -13.09 14.69
C VAL A 258 -18.12 -14.47 14.85
N PHE A 259 -16.80 -14.52 14.67
CA PHE A 259 -15.97 -15.71 14.75
C PHE A 259 -14.85 -15.49 15.77
N ALA A 260 -15.03 -16.03 16.96
CA ALA A 260 -14.25 -15.65 18.13
C ALA A 260 -13.34 -16.76 18.65
N PHE A 261 -12.22 -16.31 19.21
CA PHE A 261 -11.33 -17.09 20.05
C PHE A 261 -11.10 -16.36 21.38
N ALA A 262 -10.96 -17.11 22.47
CA ALA A 262 -10.45 -16.62 23.74
C ALA A 262 -9.32 -17.51 24.25
N LYS A 263 -8.26 -16.90 24.80
CA LYS A 263 -7.12 -17.54 25.44
C LYS A 263 -7.05 -17.15 26.91
N GLY A 264 -7.19 -18.13 27.80
CA GLY A 264 -6.85 -17.98 29.22
C GLY A 264 -5.35 -18.20 29.44
N PHE A 265 -4.65 -17.19 29.94
CA PHE A 265 -3.25 -17.31 30.37
C PHE A 265 -3.13 -17.71 31.85
N GLY A 266 -4.19 -17.53 32.63
CA GLY A 266 -4.16 -17.73 34.07
C GLY A 266 -3.26 -16.70 34.75
N SER A 267 -2.45 -17.14 35.71
CA SER A 267 -1.56 -16.29 36.51
C SER A 267 -0.36 -15.76 35.69
N VAL A 268 -0.47 -14.56 35.16
CA VAL A 268 0.59 -13.82 34.44
C VAL A 268 1.44 -13.01 35.41
N GLY A 269 2.75 -13.27 35.41
CA GLY A 269 3.75 -12.49 36.16
C GLY A 269 4.55 -11.54 35.25
N SER A 270 5.80 -11.23 35.62
CA SER A 270 6.66 -10.31 34.88
C SER A 270 7.20 -10.87 33.55
N SER A 271 6.99 -12.16 33.27
CA SER A 271 7.39 -12.79 32.00
C SER A 271 6.26 -12.66 30.99
N SER A 272 6.57 -12.12 29.81
CA SER A 272 5.60 -12.00 28.72
C SER A 272 5.11 -13.37 28.24
N VAL A 273 3.80 -13.47 28.05
CA VAL A 273 3.12 -14.58 27.38
C VAL A 273 2.28 -14.01 26.24
N SER A 274 2.09 -14.77 25.15
CA SER A 274 1.31 -14.29 24.01
C SER A 274 0.40 -15.35 23.40
N THR A 275 -0.56 -14.88 22.62
CA THR A 275 -1.39 -15.69 21.73
C THR A 275 -1.29 -15.12 20.33
N LEU A 276 -1.19 -16.00 19.35
CA LEU A 276 -1.08 -15.65 17.94
C LEU A 276 -2.39 -15.94 17.23
N TYR A 277 -2.77 -15.03 16.34
CA TYR A 277 -3.83 -15.22 15.38
C TYR A 277 -3.32 -15.04 13.95
N SER A 278 -3.99 -15.67 12.99
CA SER A 278 -3.82 -15.34 11.57
C SER A 278 -5.15 -15.13 10.88
N LEU A 279 -5.17 -14.19 9.94
CA LEU A 279 -6.33 -13.83 9.12
C LEU A 279 -5.93 -13.87 7.65
N GLY A 280 -6.72 -14.56 6.81
CA GLY A 280 -6.49 -14.56 5.37
C GLY A 280 -7.70 -14.93 4.53
N LEU A 281 -7.61 -14.61 3.24
CA LEU A 281 -8.65 -14.84 2.23
C LEU A 281 -8.09 -15.73 1.11
N THR A 282 -8.57 -16.97 0.99
CA THR A 282 -8.14 -17.85 -0.09
C THR A 282 -9.12 -17.82 -1.25
N GLN A 283 -8.60 -17.52 -2.44
CA GLN A 283 -9.31 -17.61 -3.71
C GLN A 283 -8.52 -18.56 -4.62
N ASP A 284 -9.12 -19.64 -5.09
CA ASP A 284 -8.43 -20.61 -5.97
C ASP A 284 -8.13 -19.96 -7.32
N ASN A 285 -9.11 -19.24 -7.88
CA ASN A 285 -9.00 -18.41 -9.07
C ASN A 285 -8.96 -16.94 -8.68
N ALA A 286 -7.99 -16.19 -9.21
CA ALA A 286 -7.77 -14.80 -8.83
C ALA A 286 -8.24 -13.81 -9.90
N ILE A 287 -7.89 -14.07 -11.17
CA ILE A 287 -8.04 -13.11 -12.27
C ILE A 287 -8.69 -13.80 -13.47
N SER A 288 -9.55 -13.06 -14.19
CA SER A 288 -9.98 -13.43 -15.53
C SER A 288 -9.18 -12.60 -16.54
N PHE A 289 -8.46 -13.24 -17.46
CA PHE A 289 -7.46 -12.59 -18.31
C PHE A 289 -7.57 -12.97 -19.78
N LEU A 290 -7.62 -11.97 -20.67
CA LEU A 290 -7.36 -12.11 -22.10
C LEU A 290 -5.88 -11.82 -22.37
N GLY A 291 -5.04 -12.85 -22.23
CA GLY A 291 -3.61 -12.79 -22.52
C GLY A 291 -3.29 -13.52 -23.82
N GLU A 292 -2.85 -14.76 -23.69
CA GLU A 292 -2.65 -15.64 -24.85
C GLU A 292 -3.98 -16.25 -25.36
N GLY A 293 -4.08 -16.46 -26.67
CA GLY A 293 -5.24 -17.10 -27.30
C GLY A 293 -6.28 -16.10 -27.81
N SER A 294 -7.55 -16.48 -27.85
CA SER A 294 -8.63 -15.67 -28.44
C SER A 294 -9.81 -15.37 -27.50
N GLY A 295 -9.72 -15.79 -26.23
CA GLY A 295 -10.80 -15.63 -25.26
C GLY A 295 -10.29 -15.50 -23.84
N MET A 296 -11.17 -15.04 -22.95
CA MET A 296 -10.87 -14.91 -21.52
C MET A 296 -10.48 -16.27 -20.93
N THR A 297 -9.40 -16.28 -20.17
CA THR A 297 -8.92 -17.43 -19.40
C THR A 297 -8.97 -17.14 -17.91
N THR A 298 -9.01 -18.19 -17.09
CA THR A 298 -8.93 -18.07 -15.65
C THR A 298 -7.49 -18.27 -15.20
N VAL A 299 -6.96 -17.31 -14.44
CA VAL A 299 -5.62 -17.38 -13.86
C VAL A 299 -5.74 -17.74 -12.38
N PRO A 300 -5.18 -18.89 -11.94
CA PRO A 300 -5.23 -19.30 -10.54
C PRO A 300 -4.37 -18.40 -9.66
N SER A 301 -4.68 -18.33 -8.37
CA SER A 301 -3.77 -17.72 -7.39
C SER A 301 -2.47 -18.52 -7.30
N LEU A 302 -1.33 -17.83 -7.22
CA LEU A 302 -0.01 -18.49 -7.27
C LEU A 302 0.22 -19.47 -6.10
N TRP A 303 -0.40 -19.23 -4.94
CA TRP A 303 -0.28 -20.13 -3.79
C TRP A 303 -0.77 -21.56 -4.11
N LYS A 304 -1.66 -21.75 -5.10
CA LYS A 304 -2.14 -23.07 -5.55
C LYS A 304 -1.04 -23.94 -6.16
N SER A 305 0.08 -23.37 -6.59
CA SER A 305 1.24 -24.15 -7.02
C SER A 305 1.98 -24.81 -5.85
N TYR A 306 1.79 -24.31 -4.63
CA TYR A 306 2.51 -24.77 -3.44
C TYR A 306 1.63 -25.50 -2.43
N PHE A 307 0.30 -25.29 -2.48
CA PHE A 307 -0.66 -25.86 -1.54
C PHE A 307 -1.89 -26.39 -2.26
N SER A 308 -2.39 -27.55 -1.82
CA SER A 308 -3.51 -28.24 -2.48
C SER A 308 -4.83 -27.48 -2.33
N ASN A 309 -5.03 -26.84 -1.18
CA ASN A 309 -6.26 -26.17 -0.79
C ASN A 309 -5.97 -25.04 0.22
N GLY A 310 -6.98 -24.22 0.51
CA GLY A 310 -6.85 -23.09 1.44
C GLY A 310 -6.54 -23.48 2.89
N LEU A 311 -6.98 -24.68 3.34
CA LEU A 311 -6.69 -25.18 4.68
C LEU A 311 -5.19 -25.50 4.85
N ASP A 312 -4.57 -26.13 3.85
CA ASP A 312 -3.13 -26.40 3.84
C ASP A 312 -2.33 -25.09 3.82
N ALA A 313 -2.77 -24.11 3.02
CA ALA A 313 -2.15 -22.79 2.93
C ALA A 313 -2.22 -22.03 4.28
N MET A 314 -3.40 -22.00 4.90
CA MET A 314 -3.61 -21.39 6.22
C MET A 314 -2.77 -22.07 7.30
N THR A 315 -2.78 -23.40 7.33
CA THR A 315 -2.08 -24.18 8.36
C THR A 315 -0.56 -24.02 8.22
N PHE A 316 -0.05 -23.97 6.99
CA PHE A 316 1.35 -23.63 6.73
C PHE A 316 1.66 -22.22 7.22
N PHE A 317 0.85 -21.22 6.81
CA PHE A 317 1.07 -19.82 7.19
C PHE A 317 1.11 -19.69 8.72
N TYR A 318 0.09 -20.15 9.45
CA TYR A 318 0.06 -20.04 10.91
C TYR A 318 1.32 -20.61 11.58
N ASN A 319 1.77 -21.80 11.16
CA ASN A 319 2.94 -22.45 11.74
C ASN A 319 4.29 -21.87 11.26
N ASP A 320 4.28 -21.02 10.23
CA ASP A 320 5.47 -20.36 9.67
C ASP A 320 5.81 -19.04 10.39
N PHE A 321 5.05 -18.64 11.42
CA PHE A 321 5.20 -17.35 12.09
C PHE A 321 6.64 -17.01 12.52
N GLY A 322 7.39 -17.99 13.04
CA GLY A 322 8.79 -17.77 13.43
C GLY A 322 9.68 -17.36 12.27
N GLU A 323 9.56 -18.04 11.13
CA GLU A 323 10.31 -17.75 9.91
C GLU A 323 9.82 -16.44 9.26
N ALA A 324 8.50 -16.28 9.11
CA ALA A 324 7.90 -15.07 8.57
C ALA A 324 8.27 -13.83 9.39
N SER A 325 8.34 -13.94 10.72
CA SER A 325 8.78 -12.87 11.61
C SER A 325 10.27 -12.54 11.44
N SER A 326 11.12 -13.55 11.25
CA SER A 326 12.55 -13.34 10.94
C SER A 326 12.71 -12.58 9.62
N LEU A 327 12.09 -13.06 8.54
CA LEU A 327 12.14 -12.43 7.21
C LEU A 327 11.58 -11.01 7.23
N ALA A 328 10.48 -10.77 7.94
CA ALA A 328 9.91 -9.44 8.12
C ALA A 328 10.89 -8.51 8.87
N THR A 329 11.57 -9.01 9.90
CA THR A 329 12.60 -8.24 10.64
C THR A 329 13.80 -7.91 9.77
N GLU A 330 14.24 -8.85 8.94
CA GLU A 330 15.33 -8.62 7.98
C GLU A 330 14.98 -7.52 6.97
N LEU A 331 13.77 -7.56 6.40
CA LEU A 331 13.29 -6.51 5.49
C LEU A 331 13.15 -5.17 6.20
N ASP A 332 12.54 -5.14 7.38
CA ASP A 332 12.38 -3.92 8.19
C ASP A 332 13.74 -3.28 8.47
N ASN A 333 14.73 -4.06 8.92
CA ASN A 333 16.08 -3.59 9.19
C ASN A 333 16.79 -3.09 7.92
N LYS A 334 16.63 -3.78 6.79
CA LYS A 334 17.21 -3.36 5.51
C LYS A 334 16.66 -2.01 5.08
N VAL A 335 15.33 -1.86 5.06
CA VAL A 335 14.68 -0.58 4.71
C VAL A 335 15.09 0.52 5.67
N ALA A 336 15.15 0.23 6.98
CA ALA A 336 15.57 1.19 7.99
C ALA A 336 17.00 1.69 7.77
N SER A 337 17.95 0.76 7.68
CA SER A 337 19.36 1.07 7.46
C SER A 337 19.59 1.86 6.18
N ASP A 338 19.03 1.38 5.06
CA ASP A 338 19.26 1.98 3.74
C ASP A 338 18.63 3.38 3.65
N SER A 339 17.43 3.57 4.20
CA SER A 339 16.75 4.88 4.20
C SER A 339 17.48 5.90 5.08
N LEU A 340 17.91 5.49 6.28
CA LEU A 340 18.69 6.34 7.18
C LEU A 340 20.01 6.77 6.53
N ALA A 341 20.70 5.84 5.85
CA ALA A 341 21.93 6.14 5.15
C ALA A 341 21.73 7.09 3.95
N ALA A 342 20.60 6.95 3.23
CA ALA A 342 20.31 7.76 2.05
C ALA A 342 19.92 9.21 2.37
N ALA A 343 19.02 9.41 3.34
CA ALA A 343 18.48 10.74 3.67
C ALA A 343 17.89 10.87 5.09
N GLY A 344 18.31 10.03 6.04
CA GLY A 344 18.00 10.19 7.46
C GLY A 344 16.56 9.85 7.87
N GLN A 345 16.16 10.32 9.06
CA GLN A 345 14.94 9.87 9.75
C GLN A 345 13.65 10.26 9.01
N ASN A 346 13.60 11.43 8.38
CA ASN A 346 12.42 11.84 7.60
C ASN A 346 12.21 10.90 6.41
N TYR A 347 13.29 10.45 5.77
CA TYR A 347 13.17 9.52 4.66
C TYR A 347 12.69 8.14 5.13
N LEU A 348 13.23 7.64 6.25
CA LEU A 348 12.75 6.40 6.88
C LEU A 348 11.24 6.47 7.22
N THR A 349 10.78 7.61 7.75
CA THR A 349 9.36 7.81 8.10
C THR A 349 8.43 7.54 6.91
N ILE A 350 8.85 7.97 5.72
CA ILE A 350 8.12 7.80 4.46
C ILE A 350 8.25 6.36 3.96
N THR A 351 9.46 5.83 3.84
CA THR A 351 9.69 4.50 3.22
C THR A 351 9.10 3.35 4.04
N SER A 352 9.09 3.45 5.38
CA SER A 352 8.44 2.45 6.24
C SER A 352 6.92 2.37 6.09
N LEU A 353 6.24 3.42 5.62
CA LEU A 353 4.79 3.35 5.35
C LEU A 353 4.46 2.76 3.98
N SER A 354 5.35 2.95 3.00
CA SER A 354 5.06 2.57 1.60
C SER A 354 5.02 1.08 1.34
N VAL A 355 5.84 0.27 2.02
CA VAL A 355 6.09 -1.13 1.61
C VAL A 355 4.81 -1.96 1.60
N ARG A 356 4.07 -2.00 2.72
CA ARG A 356 2.81 -2.74 2.81
C ARG A 356 1.76 -2.22 1.84
N GLN A 357 1.66 -0.91 1.65
CA GLN A 357 0.68 -0.30 0.75
C GLN A 357 0.92 -0.69 -0.71
N THR A 358 2.16 -0.60 -1.20
CA THR A 358 2.50 -0.98 -2.57
C THR A 358 2.27 -2.46 -2.81
N PHE A 359 2.76 -3.34 -1.93
CA PHE A 359 2.54 -4.79 -2.07
C PHE A 359 1.07 -5.19 -1.83
N GLY A 360 0.32 -4.40 -1.06
CA GLY A 360 -1.11 -4.58 -0.81
C GLY A 360 -1.99 -4.36 -2.05
N ALA A 361 -1.47 -3.80 -3.14
CA ALA A 361 -2.17 -3.69 -4.41
C ALA A 361 -1.86 -4.85 -5.39
N LEU A 362 -0.95 -5.77 -5.02
CA LEU A 362 -0.47 -6.83 -5.89
C LEU A 362 -1.22 -8.14 -5.67
N GLN A 363 -1.67 -8.75 -6.75
CA GLN A 363 -2.27 -10.09 -6.78
C GLN A 363 -1.32 -11.06 -7.48
N PHE A 364 -0.76 -12.01 -6.74
CA PHE A 364 0.15 -13.03 -7.26
C PHE A 364 -0.62 -14.22 -7.82
N THR A 365 -0.39 -14.55 -9.09
CA THR A 365 -1.19 -15.51 -9.88
C THR A 365 -0.30 -16.39 -10.76
N GLY A 366 -0.90 -17.30 -11.51
CA GLY A 366 -0.21 -18.18 -12.45
C GLY A 366 0.35 -19.43 -11.77
N THR A 367 1.47 -19.93 -12.28
CA THR A 367 2.14 -21.12 -11.71
C THR A 367 3.54 -20.78 -11.19
N ASP A 368 4.12 -21.65 -10.37
CA ASP A 368 5.51 -21.52 -9.89
C ASP A 368 6.54 -21.41 -11.04
N SER A 369 6.26 -22.04 -12.18
CA SER A 369 7.06 -21.99 -13.41
C SER A 369 6.77 -20.80 -14.32
N ALA A 370 5.59 -20.18 -14.20
CA ALA A 370 5.12 -19.07 -15.03
C ALA A 370 4.23 -18.13 -14.18
N PRO A 371 4.81 -17.42 -13.20
CA PRO A 371 4.05 -16.52 -12.34
C PRO A 371 3.67 -15.26 -13.10
N LEU A 372 2.47 -14.75 -12.81
CA LEU A 372 1.98 -13.45 -13.26
C LEU A 372 1.58 -12.63 -12.04
N VAL A 373 1.86 -11.33 -12.04
CA VAL A 373 1.42 -10.42 -11.00
C VAL A 373 0.51 -9.38 -11.62
N PHE A 374 -0.68 -9.21 -11.05
CA PHE A 374 -1.63 -8.17 -11.43
C PHE A 374 -1.68 -7.10 -10.36
N LEU A 375 -1.61 -5.84 -10.78
CA LEU A 375 -1.78 -4.67 -9.93
C LEU A 375 -3.24 -4.17 -10.03
N LYS A 376 -3.86 -3.86 -8.89
CA LYS A 376 -5.12 -3.08 -8.82
C LYS A 376 -4.78 -1.61 -8.58
N GLU A 377 -5.32 -0.72 -9.40
CA GLU A 377 -5.32 0.72 -9.12
C GLU A 377 -6.38 1.03 -8.05
N ILE A 378 -5.97 1.01 -6.79
CA ILE A 378 -6.86 1.26 -5.66
C ILE A 378 -7.34 2.73 -5.67
N SER A 379 -8.62 2.98 -5.34
CA SER A 379 -9.31 4.29 -5.14
C SER A 379 -9.62 5.21 -6.32
N SER A 380 -8.99 5.04 -7.49
CA SER A 380 -9.32 5.84 -8.69
C SER A 380 -10.60 5.29 -9.35
N ASN A 381 -10.44 4.38 -10.31
CA ASN A 381 -11.49 3.73 -11.08
C ASN A 381 -11.41 2.18 -10.99
N SER A 382 -10.47 1.67 -10.19
CA SER A 382 -10.25 0.23 -9.95
C SER A 382 -9.67 -0.53 -11.15
N ASP A 383 -8.96 0.18 -12.03
CA ASP A 383 -8.34 -0.42 -13.18
C ASP A 383 -7.33 -1.51 -12.79
N ILE A 384 -7.14 -2.46 -13.69
CA ILE A 384 -6.18 -3.55 -13.54
C ILE A 384 -5.04 -3.32 -14.52
N GLN A 385 -3.81 -3.40 -13.99
CA GLN A 385 -2.59 -3.24 -14.79
C GLN A 385 -2.42 -1.86 -15.44
N THR A 386 -2.87 -0.78 -14.79
CA THR A 386 -2.62 0.60 -15.25
C THR A 386 -1.11 0.88 -15.33
N VAL A 387 -0.63 1.22 -16.51
CA VAL A 387 0.81 1.33 -16.82
C VAL A 387 1.44 2.50 -16.09
N ASP A 388 0.79 3.66 -16.09
CA ASP A 388 1.22 4.86 -15.38
C ASP A 388 1.05 4.78 -13.84
N VAL A 389 0.41 3.73 -13.32
CA VAL A 389 0.42 3.36 -11.89
C VAL A 389 1.56 2.41 -11.56
N ILE A 390 1.87 1.46 -12.45
CA ILE A 390 3.04 0.57 -12.30
C ILE A 390 4.32 1.40 -12.34
N TYR A 391 4.39 2.40 -13.22
CA TYR A 391 5.55 3.26 -13.42
C TYR A 391 6.09 3.93 -12.13
N PRO A 392 5.30 4.67 -11.34
CA PRO A 392 5.76 5.24 -10.07
C PRO A 392 6.02 4.16 -9.02
N ALA A 393 5.41 2.97 -9.09
CA ALA A 393 5.66 1.89 -8.15
C ALA A 393 7.04 1.20 -8.34
N ILE A 394 7.66 1.33 -9.53
CA ILE A 394 8.87 0.56 -9.86
C ILE A 394 10.07 0.75 -8.92
N PRO A 395 10.33 1.91 -8.26
CA PRO A 395 11.52 2.02 -7.41
C PRO A 395 11.55 1.00 -6.28
N LEU A 396 10.42 0.79 -5.59
CA LEU A 396 10.32 -0.24 -4.57
C LEU A 396 10.41 -1.66 -5.16
N ILE A 397 9.81 -1.89 -6.33
CA ILE A 397 9.88 -3.19 -7.01
C ILE A 397 11.33 -3.53 -7.39
N LEU A 398 12.06 -2.60 -8.00
CA LEU A 398 13.47 -2.77 -8.37
C LEU A 398 14.39 -2.91 -7.15
N TYR A 399 14.13 -2.14 -6.09
CA TYR A 399 14.87 -2.24 -4.82
C TYR A 399 14.69 -3.58 -4.12
N SER A 400 13.48 -4.16 -4.21
CA SER A 400 13.12 -5.38 -3.49
C SER A 400 13.49 -6.65 -4.26
N ASN A 401 12.98 -6.80 -5.48
CA ASN A 401 13.32 -7.87 -6.40
C ASN A 401 12.95 -7.44 -7.83
N PRO A 402 13.93 -7.13 -8.71
CA PRO A 402 13.63 -6.67 -10.06
C PRO A 402 12.84 -7.67 -10.89
N LYS A 403 12.90 -8.98 -10.59
CA LYS A 403 12.12 -10.00 -11.34
C LYS A 403 10.61 -9.81 -11.22
N LEU A 404 10.14 -9.20 -10.13
CA LEU A 404 8.73 -8.85 -9.98
C LEU A 404 8.24 -7.85 -11.03
N LEU A 405 9.12 -6.98 -11.55
CA LEU A 405 8.74 -6.05 -12.61
C LEU A 405 8.41 -6.78 -13.92
N ALA A 406 9.16 -7.84 -14.28
CA ALA A 406 8.79 -8.66 -15.43
C ALA A 406 7.40 -9.30 -15.23
N TYR A 407 7.13 -9.90 -14.07
CA TYR A 407 5.82 -10.50 -13.80
C TYR A 407 4.66 -9.50 -13.82
N LEU A 408 4.94 -8.22 -13.53
CA LEU A 408 4.00 -7.11 -13.64
C LEU A 408 3.84 -6.61 -15.08
N LEU A 409 4.86 -6.69 -15.93
CA LEU A 409 4.75 -6.24 -17.33
C LEU A 409 4.20 -7.35 -18.25
N ASP A 410 4.43 -8.61 -17.90
CA ASP A 410 4.04 -9.77 -18.72
C ASP A 410 2.54 -9.78 -19.09
N PRO A 411 1.57 -9.44 -18.22
CA PRO A 411 0.17 -9.38 -18.63
C PRO A 411 -0.11 -8.35 -19.74
N LEU A 412 0.59 -7.21 -19.72
CA LEU A 412 0.44 -6.15 -20.74
C LEU A 412 1.04 -6.58 -22.08
N PHE A 413 2.22 -7.22 -22.05
CA PHE A 413 2.84 -7.80 -23.23
C PHE A 413 1.99 -8.92 -23.82
N GLN A 414 1.56 -9.88 -23.00
CA GLN A 414 0.73 -11.00 -23.46
C GLN A 414 -0.56 -10.51 -24.14
N ASN A 415 -1.22 -9.47 -23.60
CA ASN A 415 -2.41 -8.94 -24.26
C ASN A 415 -2.11 -8.29 -25.63
N GLN A 416 -1.18 -7.33 -25.68
CA GLN A 416 -0.93 -6.55 -26.89
C GLN A 416 -0.20 -7.36 -27.98
N GLU A 417 0.78 -8.19 -27.62
CA GLU A 417 1.53 -9.02 -28.58
C GLU A 417 0.68 -10.12 -29.22
N ASN A 418 -0.42 -10.53 -28.57
CA ASN A 418 -1.42 -11.44 -29.14
C ASN A 418 -2.49 -10.72 -29.97
N GLY A 419 -2.35 -9.42 -30.22
CA GLY A 419 -3.21 -8.65 -31.12
C GLY A 419 -4.57 -8.29 -30.53
N HIS A 420 -4.68 -8.20 -29.20
CA HIS A 420 -5.91 -7.80 -28.51
C HIS A 420 -6.09 -6.29 -28.38
N TYR A 421 -5.20 -5.50 -28.98
CA TYR A 421 -5.25 -4.05 -28.98
C TYR A 421 -4.96 -3.51 -30.39
N PRO A 422 -5.85 -2.70 -30.98
CA PRO A 422 -5.73 -2.29 -32.39
C PRO A 422 -4.86 -1.05 -32.61
N ASN A 423 -4.57 -0.27 -31.57
CA ASN A 423 -3.79 0.96 -31.70
C ASN A 423 -2.28 0.64 -31.75
N THR A 424 -1.50 1.57 -32.30
CA THR A 424 -0.04 1.40 -32.46
C THR A 424 0.75 1.85 -31.22
N ASN A 425 0.11 2.54 -30.28
CA ASN A 425 0.68 2.94 -29.00
C ASN A 425 0.52 1.84 -27.94
N ALA A 426 1.08 2.06 -26.74
CA ALA A 426 0.87 1.17 -25.61
C ALA A 426 -0.50 1.42 -24.98
N ILE A 427 -1.18 0.34 -24.63
CA ILE A 427 -2.43 0.37 -23.86
C ILE A 427 -2.24 1.01 -22.48
N HIS A 428 -3.25 1.72 -21.99
CA HIS A 428 -3.26 2.31 -20.64
C HIS A 428 -3.37 1.25 -19.53
N ASP A 429 -4.36 0.38 -19.63
CA ASP A 429 -4.67 -0.65 -18.63
C ASP A 429 -5.32 -1.88 -19.30
N LEU A 430 -5.70 -2.90 -18.53
CA LEU A 430 -6.35 -4.12 -19.05
C LEU A 430 -7.84 -4.24 -18.69
N GLY A 431 -8.49 -3.18 -18.22
CA GLY A 431 -9.89 -3.14 -17.80
C GLY A 431 -10.02 -2.89 -16.31
N THR A 432 -11.03 -3.47 -15.67
CA THR A 432 -11.32 -3.24 -14.24
C THR A 432 -11.02 -4.50 -13.43
N PHE A 433 -10.28 -4.35 -12.33
CA PHE A 433 -9.93 -5.46 -11.46
C PHE A 433 -11.17 -6.18 -10.93
N PRO A 434 -11.25 -7.53 -10.97
CA PRO A 434 -10.21 -8.51 -11.28
C PRO A 434 -10.26 -9.07 -12.73
N ILE A 435 -10.83 -8.32 -13.68
CA ILE A 435 -11.05 -8.75 -15.07
C ILE A 435 -10.11 -7.97 -16.01
N ALA A 436 -9.02 -8.61 -16.44
CA ALA A 436 -8.07 -8.10 -17.40
C ALA A 436 -8.46 -8.49 -18.84
N LYS A 437 -9.44 -7.81 -19.43
CA LYS A 437 -9.93 -8.07 -20.80
C LYS A 437 -9.22 -7.26 -21.89
N GLY A 438 -8.50 -6.19 -21.54
CA GLY A 438 -7.98 -5.22 -22.50
C GLY A 438 -9.08 -4.45 -23.26
N TYR A 439 -8.68 -3.80 -24.35
CA TYR A 439 -9.54 -2.92 -25.15
C TYR A 439 -9.49 -3.32 -26.64
N PRO A 440 -10.19 -4.38 -27.05
CA PRO A 440 -10.13 -4.90 -28.43
C PRO A 440 -10.67 -3.92 -29.49
N ASP A 441 -11.39 -2.88 -29.08
CA ASP A 441 -11.84 -1.77 -29.92
C ASP A 441 -10.94 -0.52 -29.84
N GLY A 442 -9.87 -0.56 -29.03
CA GLY A 442 -8.92 0.54 -28.86
C GLY A 442 -9.47 1.73 -28.08
N SER A 443 -10.46 1.50 -27.21
CA SER A 443 -11.18 2.55 -26.46
C SER A 443 -10.69 2.77 -25.01
N ASP A 444 -9.44 2.42 -24.73
CA ASP A 444 -8.78 2.72 -23.46
C ASP A 444 -8.58 4.23 -23.25
N GLU A 445 -8.10 4.61 -22.07
CA GLU A 445 -7.83 6.01 -21.75
C GLU A 445 -6.70 6.58 -22.62
N PRO A 446 -6.90 7.72 -23.32
CA PRO A 446 -5.97 8.17 -24.34
C PRO A 446 -4.72 8.86 -23.76
N MET A 447 -3.79 8.05 -23.25
CA MET A 447 -2.46 8.47 -22.75
C MET A 447 -1.28 7.93 -23.60
N PRO A 448 -1.34 7.97 -24.94
CA PRO A 448 -0.46 7.16 -25.78
C PRO A 448 1.04 7.50 -25.69
N LEU A 449 1.41 8.77 -25.49
CA LEU A 449 2.82 9.16 -25.32
C LEU A 449 3.35 8.71 -23.96
N GLU A 450 2.55 8.93 -22.91
CA GLU A 450 2.84 8.55 -21.52
C GLU A 450 3.15 7.05 -21.45
N GLU A 451 2.26 6.21 -22.00
CA GLU A 451 2.38 4.75 -21.86
C GLU A 451 3.44 4.13 -22.75
N CYS A 452 3.65 4.65 -23.97
CA CYS A 452 4.79 4.24 -24.78
C CYS A 452 6.11 4.52 -24.04
N GLY A 453 6.23 5.70 -23.43
CA GLY A 453 7.40 6.08 -22.65
C GLY A 453 7.59 5.19 -21.42
N ASN A 454 6.52 5.00 -20.64
CA ASN A 454 6.51 4.17 -19.44
C ASN A 454 6.97 2.74 -19.74
N MET A 455 6.34 2.07 -20.72
CA MET A 455 6.65 0.68 -21.05
C MET A 455 8.10 0.49 -21.50
N ILE A 456 8.62 1.36 -22.37
CA ILE A 456 10.01 1.25 -22.85
C ILE A 456 11.01 1.49 -21.70
N ILE A 457 10.77 2.51 -20.87
CA ILE A 457 11.63 2.83 -19.72
C ILE A 457 11.64 1.68 -18.71
N MET A 458 10.46 1.18 -18.31
CA MET A 458 10.35 0.09 -17.33
C MET A 458 10.99 -1.20 -17.84
N THR A 459 10.81 -1.52 -19.12
CA THR A 459 11.37 -2.75 -19.72
C THR A 459 12.89 -2.72 -19.74
N LEU A 460 13.50 -1.57 -20.08
CA LEU A 460 14.95 -1.41 -19.99
C LEU A 460 15.43 -1.45 -18.53
N ALA A 461 14.74 -0.76 -17.62
CA ALA A 461 15.10 -0.73 -16.20
C ALA A 461 15.09 -2.15 -15.60
N TYR A 462 14.08 -2.96 -15.92
CA TYR A 462 14.05 -4.38 -15.56
C TYR A 462 15.28 -5.11 -16.12
N ALA A 463 15.51 -5.06 -17.43
CA ALA A 463 16.57 -5.83 -18.07
C ALA A 463 17.97 -5.46 -17.55
N GLN A 464 18.22 -4.17 -17.27
CA GLN A 464 19.47 -3.71 -16.67
C GLN A 464 19.66 -4.27 -15.25
N ARG A 465 18.61 -4.26 -14.42
CA ARG A 465 18.68 -4.71 -13.01
C ARG A 465 18.71 -6.22 -12.87
N ALA A 466 17.98 -6.93 -13.72
CA ALA A 466 17.94 -8.39 -13.73
C ALA A 466 19.04 -9.01 -14.59
N SER A 467 19.82 -8.21 -15.33
CA SER A 467 20.77 -8.68 -16.36
C SER A 467 20.11 -9.61 -17.39
N ASP A 468 18.90 -9.26 -17.84
CA ASP A 468 18.04 -10.09 -18.69
C ASP A 468 17.83 -9.47 -20.08
N THR A 469 18.90 -9.45 -20.89
CA THR A 469 18.84 -8.96 -22.28
C THR A 469 17.92 -9.81 -23.17
N ALA A 470 17.71 -11.09 -22.83
CA ALA A 470 16.84 -11.97 -23.59
C ALA A 470 15.38 -11.49 -23.53
N TYR A 471 14.93 -10.98 -22.39
CA TYR A 471 13.61 -10.35 -22.25
C TYR A 471 13.41 -9.18 -23.23
N LEU A 472 14.43 -8.33 -23.40
CA LEU A 472 14.40 -7.24 -24.38
C LEU A 472 14.24 -7.76 -25.81
N ALA A 473 14.95 -8.84 -26.15
CA ALA A 473 14.88 -9.44 -27.48
C ALA A 473 13.50 -10.06 -27.76
N THR A 474 12.88 -10.68 -26.75
CA THR A 474 11.52 -11.23 -26.85
C THR A 474 10.49 -10.17 -27.22
N HIS A 475 10.52 -9.02 -26.52
CA HIS A 475 9.53 -7.95 -26.68
C HIS A 475 9.96 -6.86 -27.68
N TYR A 476 11.09 -7.04 -28.37
CA TYR A 476 11.65 -6.02 -29.26
C TYR A 476 10.66 -5.51 -30.33
N PRO A 477 9.84 -6.35 -31.00
CA PRO A 477 8.92 -5.87 -32.03
C PRO A 477 7.90 -4.84 -31.52
N ILE A 478 7.29 -5.08 -30.35
CA ILE A 478 6.28 -4.17 -29.80
C ILE A 478 6.93 -2.91 -29.21
N LEU A 479 8.09 -3.04 -28.56
CA LEU A 479 8.89 -1.90 -28.09
C LEU A 479 9.28 -0.97 -29.24
N LYS A 480 9.67 -1.53 -30.39
CA LYS A 480 9.97 -0.78 -31.61
C LYS A 480 8.74 -0.04 -32.16
N GLN A 481 7.57 -0.66 -32.10
CA GLN A 481 6.31 -0.03 -32.52
C GLN A 481 6.01 1.20 -31.67
N TRP A 482 6.08 1.07 -30.34
CA TRP A 482 5.86 2.18 -29.41
C TRP A 482 6.91 3.28 -29.57
N ALA A 483 8.18 2.93 -29.80
CA ALA A 483 9.21 3.92 -30.10
C ALA A 483 8.94 4.67 -31.41
N GLY A 484 8.35 4.00 -32.41
CA GLY A 484 7.87 4.65 -33.63
C GLY A 484 6.83 5.74 -33.35
N TYR A 485 5.87 5.48 -32.46
CA TYR A 485 4.91 6.49 -32.00
C TYR A 485 5.61 7.68 -31.32
N LEU A 486 6.59 7.41 -30.46
CA LEU A 486 7.35 8.47 -29.79
C LEU A 486 8.17 9.34 -30.75
N VAL A 487 8.66 8.81 -31.88
CA VAL A 487 9.33 9.62 -32.90
C VAL A 487 8.40 10.71 -33.44
N ASP A 488 7.13 10.40 -33.64
CA ASP A 488 6.18 11.36 -34.22
C ASP A 488 5.66 12.37 -33.18
N GLU A 489 5.54 11.98 -31.91
CA GLU A 489 4.74 12.71 -30.91
C GLU A 489 5.55 13.28 -29.73
N ALA A 490 6.79 12.81 -29.48
CA ALA A 490 7.50 13.15 -28.24
C ALA A 490 7.95 14.61 -28.16
N LEU A 491 8.47 15.20 -29.26
CA LEU A 491 9.05 16.54 -29.19
C LEU A 491 7.99 17.61 -28.93
N ILE A 492 6.83 17.49 -29.59
CA ILE A 492 5.70 18.43 -29.51
C ILE A 492 4.43 17.61 -29.17
N PRO A 493 4.17 17.31 -27.89
CA PRO A 493 3.02 16.50 -27.51
C PRO A 493 1.70 17.11 -27.97
N ALA A 494 0.87 16.30 -28.62
CA ALA A 494 -0.51 16.67 -28.96
C ALA A 494 -1.36 16.97 -27.71
N ASN A 495 -2.57 17.49 -27.91
CA ASN A 495 -3.53 17.64 -26.82
C ASN A 495 -4.04 16.27 -26.35
N GLN A 496 -3.39 15.71 -25.33
CA GLN A 496 -3.68 14.40 -24.75
C GLN A 496 -3.63 14.44 -23.22
N LEU A 497 -4.08 13.35 -22.60
CA LEU A 497 -3.90 13.12 -21.18
C LEU A 497 -2.45 12.66 -20.90
N SER A 498 -2.04 12.88 -19.67
CA SER A 498 -0.85 12.28 -19.04
C SER A 498 -1.32 11.63 -17.74
N THR A 499 -0.42 10.96 -17.01
CA THR A 499 -0.71 10.39 -15.68
C THR A 499 -1.34 11.39 -14.68
N ASP A 500 -1.10 12.69 -14.87
CA ASP A 500 -1.82 13.76 -14.14
C ASP A 500 -3.18 14.09 -14.78
N ASP A 501 -3.96 13.06 -15.11
CA ASP A 501 -5.23 13.09 -15.85
C ASP A 501 -6.31 13.94 -15.14
N PHE A 502 -6.29 13.92 -13.81
CA PHE A 502 -7.12 14.73 -12.92
C PHE A 502 -6.94 16.24 -13.13
N ALA A 503 -5.85 16.67 -13.79
CA ALA A 503 -5.60 18.05 -14.15
C ALA A 503 -5.99 18.39 -15.62
N GLY A 504 -6.56 17.41 -16.34
CA GLY A 504 -7.10 17.52 -17.70
C GLY A 504 -6.06 17.45 -18.81
N THR A 505 -6.54 17.36 -20.05
CA THR A 505 -5.70 17.31 -21.26
C THR A 505 -4.93 18.61 -21.47
N LEU A 506 -3.69 18.51 -21.95
CA LEU A 506 -2.89 19.67 -22.29
C LEU A 506 -1.95 19.35 -23.46
N ALA A 507 -1.84 20.27 -24.42
CA ALA A 507 -0.85 20.20 -25.50
C ALA A 507 0.50 20.77 -25.06
N ASN A 508 1.58 20.39 -25.76
CA ASN A 508 2.93 20.92 -25.56
C ASN A 508 3.46 20.74 -24.14
N GLN A 509 3.06 19.68 -23.44
CA GLN A 509 3.46 19.42 -22.05
C GLN A 509 4.97 19.18 -21.96
N THR A 510 5.67 20.02 -21.20
CA THR A 510 7.13 20.04 -21.14
C THR A 510 7.69 18.77 -20.49
N ASN A 511 7.05 18.32 -19.39
CA ASN A 511 7.46 17.11 -18.66
C ASN A 511 7.10 15.82 -19.42
N LEU A 512 5.95 15.79 -20.12
CA LEU A 512 5.53 14.65 -20.94
C LEU A 512 6.46 14.46 -22.16
N ALA A 513 6.82 15.56 -22.83
CA ALA A 513 7.79 15.50 -23.93
C ALA A 513 9.12 14.87 -23.48
N LEU A 514 9.58 15.24 -22.29
CA LEU A 514 10.81 14.71 -21.72
C LEU A 514 10.74 13.19 -21.49
N LYS A 515 9.59 12.65 -21.05
CA LYS A 515 9.36 11.20 -20.95
C LYS A 515 9.54 10.51 -22.29
N GLY A 516 8.90 11.01 -23.35
CA GLY A 516 9.03 10.45 -24.69
C GLY A 516 10.47 10.50 -25.21
N ILE A 517 11.19 11.60 -24.99
CA ILE A 517 12.60 11.77 -25.38
C ILE A 517 13.52 10.77 -24.66
N ILE A 518 13.32 10.58 -23.35
CA ILE A 518 14.05 9.58 -22.58
C ILE A 518 13.66 8.17 -23.02
N GLY A 519 12.39 7.92 -23.36
CA GLY A 519 11.90 6.68 -23.96
C GLY A 519 12.62 6.35 -25.27
N LEU A 520 12.84 7.32 -26.16
CA LEU A 520 13.64 7.12 -27.38
C LEU A 520 15.11 6.80 -27.07
N ARG A 521 15.71 7.46 -26.08
CA ARG A 521 17.07 7.11 -25.62
C ARG A 521 17.12 5.70 -25.04
N ALA A 522 16.08 5.28 -24.31
CA ALA A 522 15.94 3.93 -23.80
C ALA A 522 15.81 2.89 -24.92
N MET A 523 14.98 3.17 -25.94
CA MET A 523 14.88 2.29 -27.11
C MET A 523 16.22 2.16 -27.85
N SER A 524 17.01 3.24 -27.94
CA SER A 524 18.36 3.19 -28.51
C SER A 524 19.27 2.22 -27.73
N GLU A 525 19.21 2.24 -26.39
CA GLU A 525 19.98 1.28 -25.57
C GLU A 525 19.45 -0.15 -25.72
N ILE A 526 18.13 -0.35 -25.77
CA ILE A 526 17.52 -1.65 -26.04
C ILE A 526 18.03 -2.20 -27.37
N ALA A 527 17.95 -1.40 -28.44
CA ALA A 527 18.41 -1.78 -29.78
C ALA A 527 19.90 -2.17 -29.79
N LYS A 528 20.75 -1.43 -29.10
CA LYS A 528 22.17 -1.77 -28.93
C LYS A 528 22.34 -3.13 -28.22
N LEU A 529 21.65 -3.34 -27.10
CA LEU A 529 21.74 -4.57 -26.31
C LEU A 529 21.23 -5.79 -27.06
N THR A 530 20.27 -5.62 -27.98
CA THR A 530 19.69 -6.71 -28.78
C THR A 530 20.30 -6.83 -30.19
N GLY A 531 21.32 -6.03 -30.53
CA GLY A 531 22.06 -6.14 -31.80
C GLY A 531 21.41 -5.47 -33.02
N ASN A 532 20.53 -4.50 -32.81
CA ASN A 532 19.83 -3.75 -33.87
C ASN A 532 20.49 -2.37 -34.13
N ALA A 533 21.67 -2.36 -34.74
CA ALA A 533 22.52 -1.16 -34.86
C ALA A 533 21.87 0.02 -35.63
N ASP A 534 21.06 -0.25 -36.66
CA ASP A 534 20.38 0.82 -37.42
C ASP A 534 19.31 1.53 -36.57
N ASP A 535 18.59 0.76 -35.75
CA ASP A 535 17.59 1.28 -34.81
C ASP A 535 18.27 2.02 -33.65
N GLU A 536 19.37 1.47 -33.11
CA GLU A 536 20.22 2.14 -32.09
C GLU A 536 20.57 3.55 -32.55
N LYS A 537 21.12 3.67 -33.76
CA LYS A 537 21.53 4.95 -34.33
C LYS A 537 20.33 5.86 -34.57
N THR A 538 19.24 5.35 -35.15
CA THR A 538 18.06 6.15 -35.50
C THR A 538 17.39 6.75 -34.27
N TYR A 539 17.11 5.94 -33.25
CA TYR A 539 16.49 6.42 -32.03
C TYR A 539 17.45 7.28 -31.19
N GLY A 540 18.75 6.95 -31.17
CA GLY A 540 19.78 7.73 -30.48
C GLY A 540 19.97 9.13 -31.05
N ASP A 541 20.05 9.25 -32.38
CA ASP A 541 20.17 10.54 -33.08
C ASP A 541 18.90 11.39 -32.88
N THR A 542 17.72 10.76 -32.94
CA THR A 542 16.43 11.45 -32.72
C THR A 542 16.33 11.97 -31.30
N ALA A 543 16.61 11.15 -30.29
CA ALA A 543 16.59 11.55 -28.89
C ALA A 543 17.58 12.70 -28.61
N THR A 544 18.78 12.64 -29.18
CA THR A 544 19.80 13.69 -29.07
C THR A 544 19.36 15.00 -29.72
N SER A 545 18.74 14.93 -30.90
CA SER A 545 18.17 16.10 -31.57
C SER A 545 17.02 16.72 -30.76
N TYR A 546 16.16 15.88 -30.18
CA TYR A 546 14.99 16.34 -29.43
C TYR A 546 15.37 16.95 -28.09
N ILE A 547 16.31 16.38 -27.33
CA ILE A 547 16.72 16.98 -26.06
C ILE A 547 17.40 18.35 -26.25
N ALA A 548 18.10 18.56 -27.37
CA ALA A 548 18.67 19.85 -27.73
C ALA A 548 17.57 20.90 -28.02
N GLN A 549 16.51 20.51 -28.73
CA GLN A 549 15.38 21.39 -29.05
C GLN A 549 14.48 21.64 -27.83
N TRP A 550 14.21 20.61 -27.03
CA TRP A 550 13.39 20.66 -25.82
C TRP A 550 13.86 21.74 -24.85
N GLN A 551 15.19 21.90 -24.68
CA GLN A 551 15.75 22.96 -23.83
C GLN A 551 15.34 24.37 -24.27
N GLY A 552 15.23 24.62 -25.57
CA GLY A 552 14.80 25.92 -26.10
C GLY A 552 13.28 26.13 -26.06
N LEU A 553 12.50 25.06 -26.01
CA LEU A 553 11.03 25.09 -26.00
C LEU A 553 10.46 25.14 -24.58
N GLY A 554 11.06 24.38 -23.66
CA GLY A 554 10.53 24.09 -22.34
C GLY A 554 11.20 24.84 -21.20
N ILE A 555 12.32 25.55 -21.43
CA ILE A 555 13.01 26.31 -20.37
C ILE A 555 12.71 27.80 -20.53
N ASN A 556 12.14 28.40 -19.48
CA ASN A 556 12.04 29.84 -19.37
C ASN A 556 13.36 30.41 -18.82
N GLN A 557 14.26 30.79 -19.73
CA GLN A 557 15.55 31.41 -19.40
C GLN A 557 15.42 32.87 -18.92
N ASP A 558 14.30 33.52 -19.21
CA ASP A 558 14.04 34.91 -18.83
C ASP A 558 13.48 35.03 -17.40
N ALA A 559 13.04 33.91 -16.80
CA ALA A 559 12.63 33.85 -15.40
C ALA A 559 13.84 33.99 -14.45
N SER A 560 13.56 34.43 -13.21
CA SER A 560 14.58 34.55 -12.16
C SER A 560 14.10 33.91 -10.86
N PRO A 561 14.63 32.72 -10.48
CA PRO A 561 15.59 31.90 -11.24
C PRO A 561 14.96 31.29 -12.52
N PRO A 562 15.77 30.89 -13.52
CA PRO A 562 15.29 30.11 -14.65
C PRO A 562 14.67 28.79 -14.20
N HIS A 563 13.64 28.32 -14.92
CA HIS A 563 12.95 27.06 -14.64
C HIS A 563 12.25 26.53 -15.90
N THR A 564 11.78 25.27 -15.87
CA THR A 564 10.92 24.76 -16.95
C THR A 564 9.50 25.32 -16.86
N THR A 565 8.85 25.46 -18.01
CA THR A 565 7.41 25.75 -18.13
C THR A 565 6.58 24.48 -17.93
N LEU A 566 5.29 24.61 -17.62
CA LEU A 566 4.34 23.49 -17.68
C LEU A 566 4.13 23.06 -19.14
N SER A 567 3.87 24.03 -20.02
CA SER A 567 3.69 23.81 -21.45
C SER A 567 4.50 24.81 -22.27
N TYR A 568 4.98 24.38 -23.45
CA TYR A 568 5.81 25.25 -24.27
C TYR A 568 5.10 26.54 -24.66
N GLY A 569 5.85 27.64 -24.60
CA GLY A 569 5.35 28.97 -24.92
C GLY A 569 4.56 29.65 -23.80
N ASP A 570 4.28 28.96 -22.69
CA ASP A 570 3.69 29.57 -21.50
C ASP A 570 4.76 29.93 -20.46
N GLY A 571 5.42 31.07 -20.67
CA GLY A 571 6.46 31.57 -19.77
C GLY A 571 5.97 31.96 -18.36
N ALA A 572 4.65 32.05 -18.13
CA ALA A 572 4.11 32.28 -16.79
C ALA A 572 3.94 30.97 -15.99
N SER A 573 4.04 29.82 -16.65
CA SER A 573 3.83 28.51 -16.05
C SER A 573 5.12 27.87 -15.53
N HIS A 574 4.96 26.90 -14.63
CA HIS A 574 6.04 26.02 -14.17
C HIS A 574 5.48 24.64 -13.82
N GLY A 575 6.34 23.64 -13.69
CA GLY A 575 5.96 22.29 -13.29
C GLY A 575 7.11 21.51 -12.65
N LEU A 576 6.74 20.48 -11.87
CA LEU A 576 7.63 19.50 -11.29
C LEU A 576 8.13 18.57 -12.39
N LEU A 577 9.45 18.53 -12.60
CA LEU A 577 10.04 17.81 -13.73
C LEU A 577 10.43 16.38 -13.33
N TYR A 578 9.46 15.61 -12.83
CA TYR A 578 9.69 14.28 -12.26
C TYR A 578 10.16 13.24 -13.30
N ASN A 579 9.86 13.43 -14.60
CA ASN A 579 10.29 12.48 -15.64
C ASN A 579 11.80 12.50 -15.90
N LEU A 580 12.53 13.51 -15.40
CA LEU A 580 14.00 13.49 -15.38
C LEU A 580 14.54 12.27 -14.63
N TYR A 581 13.80 11.77 -13.63
CA TYR A 581 14.23 10.63 -12.82
C TYR A 581 14.60 9.41 -13.68
N ALA A 582 13.88 9.17 -14.78
CA ALA A 582 14.14 8.07 -15.69
C ALA A 582 15.54 8.11 -16.32
N ASN A 583 16.06 9.30 -16.64
CA ASN A 583 17.42 9.44 -17.18
C ASN A 583 18.48 8.98 -16.17
N SER A 584 18.29 9.33 -14.89
CA SER A 584 19.16 8.91 -13.79
C SER A 584 18.99 7.43 -13.45
N LEU A 585 17.76 6.92 -13.41
CA LEU A 585 17.46 5.51 -13.11
C LEU A 585 18.12 4.57 -14.13
N LEU A 586 18.06 4.92 -15.41
CA LEU A 586 18.63 4.15 -16.53
C LEU A 586 20.13 4.38 -16.73
N GLY A 587 20.74 5.28 -15.96
CA GLY A 587 22.18 5.54 -15.99
C GLY A 587 22.66 6.25 -17.26
N PHE A 588 21.86 7.13 -17.86
CA PHE A 588 22.21 7.82 -19.11
C PHE A 588 23.13 9.04 -18.94
N GLY A 589 23.54 9.35 -17.71
CA GLY A 589 24.48 10.43 -17.42
C GLY A 589 23.99 11.78 -17.98
N ASP A 590 24.88 12.46 -18.70
CA ASP A 590 24.65 13.81 -19.25
C ASP A 590 23.78 13.85 -20.52
N PHE A 591 23.06 12.77 -20.88
CA PHE A 591 22.11 12.80 -21.99
C PHE A 591 21.11 13.94 -21.84
N VAL A 592 20.51 14.07 -20.64
CA VAL A 592 19.92 15.34 -20.22
C VAL A 592 20.99 16.15 -19.49
N PRO A 593 21.31 17.39 -19.93
CA PRO A 593 22.42 18.15 -19.35
C PRO A 593 22.25 18.41 -17.85
N ARG A 594 23.35 18.26 -17.08
CA ARG A 594 23.37 18.54 -15.64
C ARG A 594 22.81 19.91 -15.25
N ALA A 595 23.01 20.92 -16.10
CA ALA A 595 22.48 22.26 -15.89
C ALA A 595 20.95 22.30 -15.73
N VAL A 596 20.20 21.38 -16.35
CA VAL A 596 18.74 21.27 -16.18
C VAL A 596 18.37 20.84 -14.76
N TYR A 597 19.11 19.88 -14.19
CA TYR A 597 18.91 19.42 -12.81
C TYR A 597 19.24 20.50 -11.79
N ASP A 598 20.36 21.20 -11.97
CA ASP A 598 20.81 22.26 -11.05
C ASP A 598 19.87 23.47 -11.11
N MET A 599 19.38 23.82 -12.30
CA MET A 599 18.36 24.85 -12.51
C MET A 599 17.08 24.53 -11.75
N GLN A 600 16.48 23.35 -11.99
CA GLN A 600 15.25 22.95 -11.33
C GLN A 600 15.43 22.83 -9.81
N SER A 601 16.58 22.33 -9.36
CA SER A 601 16.93 22.26 -7.93
C SER A 601 16.93 23.64 -7.27
N THR A 602 17.40 24.67 -7.99
CA THR A 602 17.40 26.06 -7.51
C THR A 602 15.99 26.65 -7.49
N PHE A 603 15.14 26.25 -8.43
CA PHE A 603 13.78 26.76 -8.57
C PHE A 603 12.81 26.19 -7.51
N TYR A 604 12.79 24.88 -7.27
CA TYR A 604 11.77 24.25 -6.41
C TYR A 604 11.58 24.89 -5.02
N PRO A 605 12.63 25.29 -4.29
CA PRO A 605 12.46 25.96 -2.99
C PRO A 605 11.70 27.28 -3.06
N THR A 606 11.65 27.94 -4.22
CA THR A 606 10.96 29.23 -4.42
C THR A 606 9.44 29.09 -4.52
N VAL A 607 8.94 27.90 -4.84
CA VAL A 607 7.51 27.60 -5.00
C VAL A 607 6.99 26.56 -4.01
N ALA A 608 7.86 26.05 -3.13
CA ALA A 608 7.47 25.09 -2.10
C ALA A 608 6.46 25.70 -1.12
N LEU A 609 5.40 24.94 -0.82
CA LEU A 609 4.36 25.26 0.16
C LEU A 609 4.60 24.47 1.45
N GLU A 610 3.72 24.59 2.44
CA GLU A 610 3.91 24.01 3.78
C GLU A 610 4.24 22.51 3.72
N TYR A 611 3.45 21.76 2.97
CA TYR A 611 3.46 20.29 2.96
C TYR A 611 4.11 19.67 1.74
N GLY A 612 4.47 20.45 0.72
CA GLY A 612 5.12 19.92 -0.49
C GLY A 612 5.39 21.00 -1.54
N VAL A 613 5.87 20.58 -2.70
CA VAL A 613 6.02 21.42 -3.89
C VAL A 613 4.85 21.11 -4.84
N PRO A 614 4.06 22.11 -5.28
CA PRO A 614 2.98 21.87 -6.23
C PRO A 614 3.45 21.20 -7.52
N LEU A 615 2.61 20.34 -8.10
CA LEU A 615 2.88 19.70 -9.39
C LEU A 615 3.14 20.72 -10.49
N ASP A 616 2.32 21.77 -10.55
CA ASP A 616 2.45 22.83 -11.54
C ASP A 616 1.64 24.08 -11.15
N THR A 617 1.57 25.07 -12.04
CA THR A 617 0.89 26.35 -11.82
C THR A 617 -0.63 26.31 -11.81
N ARG A 618 -1.29 25.20 -12.19
CA ARG A 618 -2.75 25.11 -12.27
C ARG A 618 -3.38 25.13 -10.88
N HIS A 619 -2.75 24.44 -9.93
CA HIS A 619 -3.27 24.24 -8.57
C HIS A 619 -2.15 24.14 -7.54
N THR A 620 -2.52 24.21 -6.26
CA THR A 620 -1.60 23.95 -5.13
C THR A 620 -1.46 22.46 -4.79
N GLN A 621 -1.97 21.58 -5.64
CA GLN A 621 -1.94 20.12 -5.48
C GLN A 621 -0.53 19.58 -5.71
N THR A 622 -0.15 18.55 -4.96
CA THR A 622 1.11 17.82 -5.14
C THR A 622 0.88 16.31 -5.18
N LYS A 623 1.88 15.58 -5.68
CA LYS A 623 1.92 14.12 -5.57
C LYS A 623 3.19 13.61 -4.89
N SER A 624 3.03 12.79 -3.85
CA SER A 624 4.15 12.37 -3.00
C SER A 624 5.18 11.53 -3.75
N ASP A 625 4.76 10.67 -4.67
CA ASP A 625 5.63 9.84 -5.50
C ASP A 625 6.43 10.68 -6.50
N TRP A 626 5.80 11.65 -7.17
CA TRP A 626 6.49 12.59 -8.07
C TRP A 626 7.45 13.53 -7.35
N GLU A 627 7.09 14.01 -6.16
CA GLU A 627 8.00 14.75 -5.29
C GLU A 627 9.26 13.93 -4.97
N MET A 628 9.09 12.65 -4.67
CA MET A 628 10.22 11.77 -4.36
C MET A 628 11.08 11.44 -5.57
N PHE A 629 10.49 11.35 -6.78
CA PHE A 629 11.25 11.24 -8.03
C PHE A 629 12.11 12.49 -8.26
N ALA A 630 11.54 13.68 -8.09
CA ALA A 630 12.26 14.93 -8.21
C ALA A 630 13.34 15.08 -7.12
N ALA A 631 13.04 14.70 -5.88
CA ALA A 631 13.98 14.73 -4.77
C ALA A 631 15.22 13.84 -5.03
N ALA A 632 15.02 12.65 -5.61
CA ALA A 632 16.10 11.69 -5.87
C ALA A 632 17.23 12.22 -6.75
N ILE A 633 16.92 13.18 -7.62
CA ILE A 633 17.84 13.75 -8.62
C ILE A 633 18.22 15.21 -8.35
N ALA A 634 17.64 15.82 -7.32
CA ALA A 634 17.89 17.22 -6.98
C ALA A 634 19.22 17.39 -6.22
N SER A 635 19.59 18.65 -5.98
CA SER A 635 20.65 18.97 -5.00
C SER A 635 20.29 18.45 -3.60
N ALA A 636 21.29 18.18 -2.77
CA ALA A 636 21.05 17.64 -1.42
C ALA A 636 20.12 18.54 -0.58
N ASP A 637 20.33 19.86 -0.62
CA ASP A 637 19.49 20.82 0.11
C ASP A 637 18.04 20.79 -0.40
N THR A 638 17.84 20.75 -1.71
CA THR A 638 16.50 20.69 -2.31
C THR A 638 15.81 19.35 -2.02
N ARG A 639 16.53 18.24 -2.12
CA ARG A 639 16.06 16.89 -1.76
C ARG A 639 15.56 16.87 -0.31
N ASP A 640 16.34 17.44 0.60
CA ASP A 640 15.99 17.45 2.03
C ASP A 640 14.72 18.28 2.29
N ILE A 641 14.45 19.33 1.51
CA ILE A 641 13.20 20.09 1.56
C ILE A 641 11.99 19.22 1.19
N PHE A 642 12.04 18.48 0.08
CA PHE A 642 10.95 17.58 -0.31
C PHE A 642 10.68 16.53 0.77
N ILE A 643 11.73 15.85 1.23
CA ILE A 643 11.63 14.78 2.22
C ILE A 643 11.11 15.31 3.56
N GLN A 644 11.59 16.48 4.00
CA GLN A 644 11.13 17.09 5.25
C GLN A 644 9.65 17.48 5.19
N LYS A 645 9.20 18.04 4.06
CA LYS A 645 7.81 18.48 3.89
C LYS A 645 6.82 17.32 3.87
N LEU A 646 7.14 16.26 3.11
CA LEU A 646 6.34 15.04 3.09
C LEU A 646 6.31 14.34 4.45
N ALA A 647 7.46 14.24 5.15
CA ALA A 647 7.50 13.67 6.50
C ALA A 647 6.73 14.52 7.53
N ASN A 648 6.81 15.86 7.42
CA ASN A 648 6.00 16.76 8.24
C ASN A 648 4.51 16.53 8.00
N TRP A 649 4.09 16.50 6.74
CA TRP A 649 2.71 16.21 6.36
C TRP A 649 2.23 14.88 6.93
N ILE A 650 2.98 13.78 6.76
CA ILE A 650 2.63 12.47 7.34
C ILE A 650 2.33 12.60 8.84
N ASN A 651 3.12 13.38 9.58
CA ASN A 651 2.98 13.51 11.03
C ASN A 651 1.76 14.35 11.46
N VAL A 652 1.40 15.38 10.69
CA VAL A 652 0.37 16.36 11.08
C VAL A 652 -0.87 16.35 10.19
N THR A 653 -0.94 15.46 9.20
CA THR A 653 -1.98 15.46 8.17
C THR A 653 -3.40 15.38 8.78
N PRO A 654 -4.36 16.15 8.22
CA PRO A 654 -5.76 16.02 8.55
C PRO A 654 -6.41 14.79 7.91
N THR A 655 -5.88 14.29 6.80
CA THR A 655 -6.45 13.15 6.06
C THR A 655 -6.49 11.89 6.91
N ASN A 656 -7.57 11.11 6.77
CA ASN A 656 -7.89 10.01 7.69
C ASN A 656 -7.94 8.62 7.03
N ARG A 657 -7.57 8.52 5.75
CA ARG A 657 -7.54 7.25 5.00
C ARG A 657 -6.10 6.78 4.76
N PRO A 658 -5.87 5.59 4.17
CA PRO A 658 -4.51 5.13 3.86
C PRO A 658 -3.71 6.15 3.07
N LEU A 659 -2.38 6.13 3.25
CA LEU A 659 -1.46 7.14 2.73
C LEU A 659 -1.82 7.53 1.30
N THR A 660 -2.23 8.79 1.14
CA THR A 660 -2.56 9.35 -0.17
C THR A 660 -1.31 9.76 -0.90
N ASP A 661 -1.33 9.57 -2.21
CA ASP A 661 -0.36 10.12 -3.13
C ASP A 661 -0.76 11.48 -3.67
N LEU A 662 -2.01 11.97 -3.47
CA LEU A 662 -2.49 13.25 -4.00
C LEU A 662 -3.11 14.09 -2.87
N TYR A 663 -2.47 15.21 -2.55
CA TYR A 663 -2.92 16.13 -1.49
C TYR A 663 -2.63 17.58 -1.87
N ASP A 664 -3.31 18.52 -1.22
CA ASP A 664 -3.04 19.94 -1.38
C ASP A 664 -1.80 20.36 -0.57
N ALA A 665 -0.77 20.88 -1.23
CA ALA A 665 0.50 21.19 -0.59
C ALA A 665 0.44 22.39 0.37
N ALA A 666 -0.62 23.20 0.34
CA ALA A 666 -0.82 24.30 1.27
C ALA A 666 -1.54 23.85 2.56
N SER A 667 -2.65 23.13 2.41
CA SER A 667 -3.53 22.73 3.52
C SER A 667 -3.24 21.34 4.07
N GLY A 668 -2.65 20.46 3.27
CA GLY A 668 -2.39 19.06 3.60
C GLY A 668 -3.62 18.16 3.46
N ASP A 669 -4.77 18.71 3.05
CA ASP A 669 -6.02 17.96 2.88
C ASP A 669 -6.19 17.45 1.45
N TYR A 670 -7.21 16.65 1.20
CA TYR A 670 -7.59 16.21 -0.13
C TYR A 670 -7.99 17.39 -1.02
N PRO A 671 -7.53 17.47 -2.27
CA PRO A 671 -7.85 18.58 -3.17
C PRO A 671 -9.21 18.42 -3.87
N GLY A 672 -10.15 17.73 -3.23
CA GLY A 672 -11.45 17.31 -3.78
C GLY A 672 -11.50 15.85 -4.20
N LEU A 673 -10.45 15.36 -4.88
CA LEU A 673 -10.26 13.93 -5.17
C LEU A 673 -9.63 13.22 -3.95
N GLN A 674 -10.01 11.95 -3.75
CA GLN A 674 -9.59 11.14 -2.60
C GLN A 674 -8.85 9.89 -3.05
N PHE A 675 -7.63 10.06 -3.56
CA PHE A 675 -6.76 8.91 -3.80
C PHE A 675 -6.24 8.37 -2.48
N THR A 676 -6.31 7.06 -2.30
CA THR A 676 -5.98 6.38 -1.04
C THR A 676 -5.47 4.99 -1.34
N ALA A 677 -4.49 4.51 -0.57
CA ALA A 677 -3.94 3.16 -0.71
C ALA A 677 -3.38 2.83 -2.13
N ARG A 678 -3.17 3.82 -3.00
CA ARG A 678 -2.58 3.61 -4.33
C ARG A 678 -1.16 3.05 -4.18
N PRO A 679 -0.75 2.10 -5.05
CA PRO A 679 0.58 1.50 -4.98
C PRO A 679 1.72 2.42 -5.43
N VAL A 680 1.38 3.56 -6.04
CA VAL A 680 2.34 4.58 -6.53
C VAL A 680 3.30 5.07 -5.45
N VAL A 681 2.94 4.94 -4.17
CA VAL A 681 3.84 5.22 -3.02
C VAL A 681 5.10 4.34 -2.99
N GLY A 682 5.19 3.32 -3.85
CA GLY A 682 6.44 2.63 -4.15
C GLY A 682 7.52 3.57 -4.70
N GLY A 683 7.09 4.70 -5.28
CA GLY A 683 7.96 5.77 -5.76
C GLY A 683 8.74 6.48 -4.67
N HIS A 684 8.31 6.36 -3.41
CA HIS A 684 9.09 6.87 -2.28
C HIS A 684 10.47 6.20 -2.17
N PHE A 685 10.69 5.03 -2.78
CA PHE A 685 12.00 4.36 -2.83
C PHE A 685 12.94 4.94 -3.90
N ALA A 686 12.59 6.04 -4.58
CA ALA A 686 13.35 6.61 -5.68
C ALA A 686 14.86 6.78 -5.40
N LEU A 687 15.25 7.30 -4.23
CA LEU A 687 16.67 7.47 -3.87
C LEU A 687 17.39 6.12 -3.77
N LEU A 688 16.73 5.10 -3.19
CA LEU A 688 17.30 3.76 -2.98
C LEU A 688 17.36 2.94 -4.27
N ALA A 689 16.55 3.31 -5.26
CA ALA A 689 16.48 2.61 -6.53
C ALA A 689 17.45 3.16 -7.58
N LEU A 690 18.11 4.30 -7.39
CA LEU A 690 19.13 4.78 -8.33
C LEU A 690 20.38 3.86 -8.36
N PRO A 691 21.07 3.73 -9.51
CA PRO A 691 22.20 2.80 -9.71
C PRO A 691 23.51 3.22 -9.03
#